data_AF-A0A9D6JFD7-F1
#
_entry.id   AF-A0A9D6JFD7-F1
#
_cell.length_a   1.000
_cell.length_b   1.000
_cell.length_c   1.000
_cell.angle_alpha   90.00
_cell.angle_beta   90.00
_cell.angle_gamma   90.00
#
_symmetry.space_group_name_H-M   'P 1'
#
loop_
_entity.id
_entity.type
_entity.pdbx_description
1 polymer ?
#
loop_
_entity_poly.entity_id
_entity_poly.type
_entity_poly.pdbx_seq_one_letter_code
_entity_poly.pdbx_strand_id
1 'polypeptide(L)'
;MHLAKISLFGFKSFADKVELSFEPGITAVVGPNGCGKSNISDAVRWALGEQSAKLLRGDRMEDCIFAGNSRRKPLGLAEVSLTLTRNEGELGVDYEEVNVTRRLYRSGESEYLLNKIPCRLRDIHDLFIDTGLAGEPYALIEQGSIGSVVNARPTDRRVLIEEAAGIMKYKTKKRSALNKLEATEQNLLRIRDVIAEVERQRNSLKRQANKAERYRELDRRATELKLYLKFREHAALWDELQTTLARLSPRQETLTGLRAGIAATEADLESRRLQALAQEQAVATAQEALYALRGQIDRDEAELRNLTQQIEAARQRQGENEATLASLGERMRGLLAELESGASRATLQAQEVTGLEAALAEEGQRLREAEAAVESGVAELERLRGQAAHQGTQLALKRNELATLVERSRQMTAQAERLRLNRAEATTQREGAEASFSADEARRLEVLERQGTLAAQRETAQVDAERAREARRRLEAEIAALTADVERQRGRLASLHELKWQFADFEEGNRLLLQAGRDRRVAGILGSLAEVLDVAPRHEKALEAILGAHLQGVRVRTWAEAKDALAHLFRSGQGRATLVSPMPTGQGTWGQQIREDLALQLADLPKELRGQSDGLALDLLQTPQGSEPWVVNLLADAVVVSDLDAAQAIARELPGPFTIATLAGEVLTHRGTLTGGTPAPQGL
;
A
#
# COMPACT_ATOMS: atom_id res chain seq x y z
N MET A 1 23.66 -3.36 -80.71
CA MET A 1 22.22 -3.71 -80.51
C MET A 1 21.29 -2.89 -81.41
N HIS A 2 20.17 -3.44 -81.90
CA HIS A 2 19.11 -2.66 -82.60
C HIS A 2 17.68 -3.13 -82.28
N LEU A 3 16.70 -2.23 -82.41
CA LEU A 3 15.28 -2.55 -82.27
C LEU A 3 14.77 -3.22 -83.54
N ALA A 4 14.36 -4.48 -83.45
CA ALA A 4 13.88 -5.26 -84.59
C ALA A 4 12.36 -5.26 -84.71
N LYS A 5 11.64 -5.22 -83.58
CA LYS A 5 10.18 -5.30 -83.56
C LYS A 5 9.58 -4.56 -82.38
N ILE A 6 8.44 -3.91 -82.61
CA ILE A 6 7.55 -3.41 -81.55
C ILE A 6 6.19 -4.10 -81.73
N SER A 7 5.67 -4.69 -80.67
CA SER A 7 4.29 -5.18 -80.60
C SER A 7 3.48 -4.31 -79.65
N LEU A 8 2.34 -3.82 -80.12
CA LEU A 8 1.45 -2.91 -79.41
C LEU A 8 0.07 -3.58 -79.31
N PHE A 9 -0.51 -3.63 -78.13
CA PHE A 9 -1.87 -4.10 -77.93
C PHE A 9 -2.57 -3.28 -76.86
N GLY A 10 -3.73 -2.72 -77.18
CA GLY A 10 -4.49 -1.88 -76.26
C GLY A 10 -3.77 -0.61 -75.78
N PHE A 11 -2.69 -0.19 -76.44
CA PHE A 11 -1.89 0.98 -76.06
C PHE A 11 -2.35 2.24 -76.83
N LYS A 12 -2.83 3.26 -76.11
CA LYS A 12 -3.30 4.55 -76.65
C LYS A 12 -4.24 4.39 -77.84
N SER A 13 -3.80 4.64 -79.07
CA SER A 13 -4.60 4.55 -80.30
C SER A 13 -4.66 3.13 -80.91
N PHE A 14 -3.87 2.18 -80.39
CA PHE A 14 -3.73 0.83 -80.94
C PHE A 14 -4.63 -0.17 -80.20
N ALA A 15 -5.88 -0.30 -80.66
CA ALA A 15 -6.85 -1.22 -80.05
C ALA A 15 -6.59 -2.70 -80.38
N ASP A 16 -6.24 -3.02 -81.63
CA ASP A 16 -5.84 -4.39 -82.00
C ASP A 16 -4.34 -4.57 -81.81
N LYS A 17 -3.92 -5.84 -81.83
CA LYS A 17 -2.49 -6.17 -81.82
C LYS A 17 -1.87 -5.68 -83.13
N VAL A 18 -0.96 -4.72 -83.03
CA VAL A 18 -0.18 -4.18 -84.14
C VAL A 18 1.28 -4.55 -83.94
N GLU A 19 1.90 -5.05 -84.99
CA GLU A 19 3.33 -5.39 -85.00
C GLU A 19 4.03 -4.54 -86.04
N LEU A 20 5.04 -3.79 -85.59
CA LEU A 20 5.91 -2.97 -86.43
C LEU A 20 7.28 -3.64 -86.46
N SER A 21 7.78 -3.93 -87.66
CA SER A 21 9.12 -4.49 -87.86
C SER A 21 10.04 -3.40 -88.38
N PHE A 22 11.28 -3.39 -87.89
CA PHE A 22 12.27 -2.37 -88.19
C PHE A 22 13.48 -3.03 -88.82
N GLU A 23 13.93 -2.49 -89.95
CA GLU A 23 15.16 -2.94 -90.61
C GLU A 23 16.37 -2.16 -90.07
N PRO A 24 17.59 -2.75 -90.08
CA PRO A 24 18.80 -2.03 -89.75
C PRO A 24 19.00 -0.80 -90.64
N GLY A 25 19.30 0.35 -90.03
CA GLY A 25 19.50 1.62 -90.75
C GLY A 25 18.56 2.72 -90.26
N ILE A 26 18.12 3.59 -91.17
CA ILE A 26 17.23 4.71 -90.85
C ILE A 26 15.80 4.33 -91.21
N THR A 27 14.93 4.24 -90.20
CA THR A 27 13.48 4.04 -90.40
C THR A 27 12.75 5.38 -90.24
N ALA A 28 12.00 5.79 -91.26
CA ALA A 28 11.15 6.98 -91.20
C ALA A 28 9.67 6.60 -91.06
N VAL A 29 9.01 7.12 -90.02
CA VAL A 29 7.56 6.93 -89.81
C VAL A 29 6.83 8.19 -90.27
N VAL A 30 6.10 8.08 -91.39
CA VAL A 30 5.36 9.20 -92.00
C VAL A 30 3.85 8.97 -91.91
N GLY A 31 3.09 10.07 -91.86
CA GLY A 31 1.63 10.01 -91.82
C GLY A 31 1.00 11.38 -91.52
N PRO A 32 -0.33 11.52 -91.65
CA PRO A 32 -1.04 12.77 -91.39
C PRO A 32 -0.90 13.27 -89.95
N ASN A 33 -1.07 14.57 -89.71
CA ASN A 33 -1.08 15.10 -88.34
C ASN A 33 -2.24 14.47 -87.54
N GLY A 34 -1.96 14.07 -86.30
CA GLY A 34 -2.94 13.42 -85.42
C GLY A 34 -3.14 11.91 -85.66
N CYS A 35 -2.44 11.26 -86.59
CA CYS A 35 -2.61 9.83 -86.85
C CYS A 35 -1.92 8.88 -85.84
N GLY A 36 -1.49 9.38 -84.68
CA GLY A 36 -0.87 8.57 -83.61
C GLY A 36 0.62 8.27 -83.76
N LYS A 37 1.37 8.97 -84.63
CA LYS A 37 2.82 8.76 -84.81
C LYS A 37 3.61 8.87 -83.50
N SER A 38 3.34 9.90 -82.70
CA SER A 38 4.01 10.11 -81.41
C SER A 38 3.77 8.98 -80.41
N ASN A 39 2.64 8.25 -80.54
CA ASN A 39 2.35 7.13 -79.64
C ASN A 39 3.31 5.96 -79.81
N ILE A 40 3.98 5.84 -80.96
CA ILE A 40 5.01 4.81 -81.16
C ILE A 40 6.25 5.12 -80.31
N SER A 41 6.66 6.40 -80.26
CA SER A 41 7.74 6.86 -79.38
C SER A 41 7.37 6.69 -77.91
N ASP A 42 6.14 7.04 -77.53
CA ASP A 42 5.65 6.88 -76.16
C ASP A 42 5.63 5.40 -75.74
N ALA A 43 5.30 4.49 -76.67
CA ALA A 43 5.30 3.05 -76.42
C ALA A 43 6.71 2.52 -76.12
N VAL A 44 7.72 2.98 -76.87
CA VAL A 44 9.12 2.63 -76.60
C VAL A 44 9.56 3.12 -75.22
N ARG A 45 9.30 4.39 -74.90
CA ARG A 45 9.63 4.97 -73.58
C ARG A 45 8.93 4.23 -72.44
N TRP A 46 7.67 3.91 -72.63
CA TRP A 46 6.87 3.22 -71.63
C TRP A 46 7.35 1.79 -71.36
N ALA A 47 7.70 1.04 -72.40
CA ALA A 47 8.26 -0.31 -72.27
C ALA A 47 9.67 -0.33 -71.66
N LEU A 48 10.47 0.73 -71.85
CA LEU A 48 11.78 0.91 -71.19
C LEU A 48 11.68 1.31 -69.71
N GLY A 49 10.47 1.50 -69.16
CA GLY A 49 10.25 1.66 -67.72
C GLY A 49 9.81 3.03 -67.24
N GLU A 50 9.47 3.98 -68.13
CA GLU A 50 9.00 5.32 -67.74
C GLU A 50 7.75 5.27 -66.84
N GLN A 51 7.80 5.93 -65.68
CA GLN A 51 6.72 5.91 -64.69
C GLN A 51 5.88 7.21 -64.68
N SER A 52 6.32 8.27 -65.37
CA SER A 52 5.61 9.53 -65.43
C SER A 52 4.55 9.52 -66.54
N ALA A 53 3.27 9.55 -66.15
CA ALA A 53 2.16 9.70 -67.08
C ALA A 53 2.26 10.99 -67.91
N LYS A 54 2.76 12.08 -67.31
CA LYS A 54 2.95 13.38 -67.98
C LYS A 54 3.94 13.29 -69.14
N LEU A 55 5.05 12.56 -68.94
CA LEU A 55 6.05 12.33 -70.00
C LEU A 55 5.53 11.42 -71.12
N LEU A 56 4.45 10.70 -70.87
CA LEU A 56 3.71 9.91 -71.84
C LEU A 56 2.47 10.65 -72.35
N ARG A 57 2.36 11.97 -72.16
CA ARG A 57 1.24 12.80 -72.65
C ARG A 57 -0.14 12.33 -72.14
N GLY A 58 -0.19 11.86 -70.90
CA GLY A 58 -1.41 11.52 -70.17
C GLY A 58 -1.41 12.15 -68.78
N ASP A 59 -2.57 12.19 -68.12
CA ASP A 59 -2.70 12.71 -66.76
C ASP A 59 -2.50 11.59 -65.72
N ARG A 60 -2.90 10.37 -66.06
CA ARG A 60 -2.70 9.17 -65.25
C ARG A 60 -2.10 8.03 -66.07
N MET A 61 -1.51 7.05 -65.40
CA MET A 61 -0.86 5.93 -66.08
C MET A 61 -1.87 5.08 -66.85
N GLU A 62 -3.11 5.00 -66.37
CA GLU A 62 -4.21 4.27 -67.04
C GLU A 62 -4.60 4.90 -68.39
N ASP A 63 -4.24 6.15 -68.67
CA ASP A 63 -4.46 6.81 -69.95
C ASP A 63 -3.60 6.21 -71.09
N CYS A 64 -2.64 5.36 -70.74
CA CYS A 64 -1.92 4.53 -71.71
C CYS A 64 -2.80 3.42 -72.29
N ILE A 65 -3.93 3.08 -71.66
CA ILE A 65 -4.86 2.04 -72.10
C ILE A 65 -5.89 2.64 -73.08
N PHE A 66 -6.15 1.97 -74.21
CA PHE A 66 -7.12 2.40 -75.21
C PHE A 66 -8.50 2.66 -74.56
N ALA A 67 -8.90 3.93 -74.56
CA ALA A 67 -10.08 4.43 -73.87
C ALA A 67 -11.41 4.16 -74.62
N GLY A 68 -11.37 3.52 -75.79
CA GLY A 68 -12.54 3.32 -76.64
C GLY A 68 -12.76 4.43 -77.67
N ASN A 69 -13.54 4.16 -78.70
CA ASN A 69 -14.03 5.16 -79.65
C ASN A 69 -15.46 4.81 -80.10
N SER A 70 -16.05 5.60 -81.00
CA SER A 70 -17.42 5.40 -81.50
C SER A 70 -17.67 4.05 -82.20
N ARG A 71 -16.63 3.28 -82.55
CA ARG A 71 -16.73 1.93 -83.14
C ARG A 71 -16.25 0.81 -82.22
N ARG A 72 -15.52 1.09 -81.13
CA ARG A 72 -14.85 0.08 -80.31
C ARG A 72 -14.92 0.38 -78.81
N LYS A 73 -15.20 -0.66 -78.03
CA LYS A 73 -15.24 -0.58 -76.56
C LYS A 73 -13.84 -0.32 -75.98
N PRO A 74 -13.74 0.32 -74.80
CA PRO A 74 -12.49 0.46 -74.08
C PRO A 74 -11.89 -0.90 -73.71
N LEU A 75 -10.56 -1.00 -73.72
CA LEU A 75 -9.84 -2.22 -73.32
C LEU A 75 -9.44 -2.18 -71.84
N GLY A 76 -9.20 -3.36 -71.25
CA GLY A 76 -8.81 -3.51 -69.84
C GLY A 76 -7.31 -3.57 -69.58
N LEU A 77 -6.51 -3.71 -70.63
CA LEU A 77 -5.06 -3.91 -70.58
C LEU A 77 -4.40 -3.18 -71.75
N ALA A 78 -3.24 -2.58 -71.49
CA ALA A 78 -2.26 -2.22 -72.52
C ALA A 78 -1.04 -3.11 -72.37
N GLU A 79 -0.51 -3.60 -73.50
CA GLU A 79 0.73 -4.36 -73.59
C GLU A 79 1.60 -3.75 -74.69
N VAL A 80 2.86 -3.49 -74.37
CA VAL A 80 3.89 -3.11 -75.34
C VAL A 80 5.07 -4.04 -75.15
N SER A 81 5.52 -4.67 -76.23
CA SER A 81 6.71 -5.51 -76.25
C SER A 81 7.72 -4.97 -77.25
N LEU A 82 8.94 -4.72 -76.79
CA LEU A 82 10.09 -4.35 -77.62
C LEU A 82 10.97 -5.58 -77.82
N THR A 83 11.30 -5.91 -79.06
CA THR A 83 12.27 -6.95 -79.38
C THR A 83 13.54 -6.31 -79.91
N LEU A 84 14.62 -6.45 -79.15
CA LEU A 84 15.97 -6.01 -79.48
C LEU A 84 16.76 -7.22 -79.97
N THR A 85 17.47 -7.10 -81.09
CA THR A 85 18.32 -8.18 -81.64
C THR A 85 19.73 -7.69 -81.93
N ARG A 86 20.68 -8.62 -82.14
CA ARG A 86 22.13 -8.37 -82.19
C ARG A 86 22.64 -7.76 -80.88
N ASN A 87 22.30 -8.42 -79.78
CA ASN A 87 22.87 -8.13 -78.47
C ASN A 87 24.26 -8.80 -78.38
N GLU A 88 25.31 -8.08 -78.76
CA GLU A 88 26.72 -8.54 -78.68
C GLU A 88 27.27 -8.38 -77.24
N GLY A 89 26.48 -8.76 -76.24
CA GLY A 89 26.82 -8.59 -74.81
C GLY A 89 26.59 -7.18 -74.24
N GLU A 90 26.08 -6.24 -75.03
CA GLU A 90 25.79 -4.85 -74.61
C GLU A 90 24.80 -4.77 -73.43
N LEU A 91 23.82 -5.68 -73.37
CA LEU A 91 22.84 -5.75 -72.27
C LEU A 91 23.27 -6.69 -71.11
N GLY A 92 24.45 -7.31 -71.19
CA GLY A 92 24.94 -8.23 -70.16
C GLY A 92 24.11 -9.51 -69.98
N VAL A 93 23.32 -9.89 -70.99
CA VAL A 93 22.57 -11.15 -71.06
C VAL A 93 23.02 -11.97 -72.28
N ASP A 94 23.10 -13.29 -72.13
CA ASP A 94 23.60 -14.22 -73.15
C ASP A 94 22.60 -14.53 -74.29
N TYR A 95 21.53 -13.73 -74.41
CA TYR A 95 20.50 -13.92 -75.42
C TYR A 95 20.74 -12.98 -76.62
N GLU A 96 20.76 -13.53 -77.83
CA GLU A 96 20.87 -12.77 -79.08
C GLU A 96 19.65 -11.88 -79.35
N GLU A 97 18.47 -12.35 -78.91
CA GLU A 97 17.19 -11.65 -78.97
C GLU A 97 16.67 -11.40 -77.54
N VAL A 98 16.40 -10.14 -77.22
CA VAL A 98 15.88 -9.70 -75.92
C VAL A 98 14.53 -9.03 -76.12
N ASN A 99 13.50 -9.60 -75.51
CA ASN A 99 12.13 -9.10 -75.53
C ASN A 99 11.79 -8.45 -74.18
N VAL A 100 11.54 -7.14 -74.20
CA VAL A 100 11.12 -6.37 -73.03
C VAL A 100 9.65 -6.01 -73.17
N THR A 101 8.82 -6.56 -72.29
CA THR A 101 7.38 -6.34 -72.29
C THR A 101 6.96 -5.60 -71.04
N ARG A 102 6.09 -4.60 -71.21
CA ARG A 102 5.33 -3.99 -70.12
C ARG A 102 3.85 -4.16 -70.36
N ARG A 103 3.14 -4.56 -69.29
CA ARG A 103 1.68 -4.63 -69.23
C ARG A 103 1.16 -3.70 -68.16
N LEU A 104 0.02 -3.07 -68.43
CA LEU A 104 -0.69 -2.28 -67.45
C LEU A 104 -2.18 -2.59 -67.50
N TYR A 105 -2.71 -2.93 -66.33
CA TYR A 105 -4.11 -3.22 -66.12
C TYR A 105 -4.84 -1.97 -65.64
N ARG A 106 -6.15 -1.88 -65.89
CA ARG A 106 -6.99 -0.78 -65.35
C ARG A 106 -7.01 -0.71 -63.81
N SER A 107 -6.56 -1.74 -63.11
CA SER A 107 -6.34 -1.72 -61.65
C SER A 107 -5.17 -0.81 -61.23
N GLY A 108 -4.34 -0.37 -62.17
CA GLY A 108 -3.09 0.38 -61.90
C GLY A 108 -1.87 -0.53 -61.76
N GLU A 109 -2.06 -1.85 -61.73
CA GLU A 109 -0.96 -2.82 -61.66
C GLU A 109 -0.14 -2.83 -62.96
N SER A 110 1.18 -2.69 -62.83
CA SER A 110 2.14 -2.81 -63.94
C SER A 110 2.93 -4.11 -63.80
N GLU A 111 2.98 -4.92 -64.86
CA GLU A 111 3.80 -6.12 -64.95
C GLU A 111 4.93 -5.89 -65.96
N TYR A 112 6.16 -6.25 -65.58
CA TYR A 112 7.36 -6.15 -66.41
C TYR A 112 7.86 -7.55 -66.71
N LEU A 113 8.10 -7.86 -67.98
CA LEU A 113 8.59 -9.15 -68.41
C LEU A 113 9.85 -8.99 -69.26
N LEU A 114 10.86 -9.79 -68.96
CA LEU A 114 12.06 -9.95 -69.77
C LEU A 114 12.03 -11.35 -70.37
N ASN A 115 11.98 -11.47 -71.69
CA ASN A 115 11.81 -12.73 -72.41
C ASN A 115 10.63 -13.57 -71.88
N LYS A 116 9.49 -12.90 -71.61
CA LYS A 116 8.26 -13.46 -71.02
C LYS A 116 8.39 -13.94 -69.56
N ILE A 117 9.51 -13.70 -68.88
CA ILE A 117 9.70 -14.00 -67.46
C ILE A 117 9.40 -12.73 -66.64
N PRO A 118 8.50 -12.78 -65.64
CA PRO A 118 8.23 -11.64 -64.77
C PRO A 118 9.48 -11.16 -64.04
N CYS A 119 9.73 -9.86 -64.02
CA CYS A 119 10.86 -9.22 -63.38
C CYS A 119 10.46 -7.90 -62.71
N ARG A 120 11.36 -7.29 -61.94
CA ARG A 120 11.11 -5.99 -61.32
C ARG A 120 11.49 -4.88 -62.28
N LEU A 121 10.85 -3.72 -62.15
CA LEU A 121 11.26 -2.51 -62.89
C LEU A 121 12.75 -2.18 -62.70
N ARG A 122 13.29 -2.42 -61.49
CA ARG A 122 14.71 -2.26 -61.21
C ARG A 122 15.59 -3.12 -62.12
N ASP A 123 15.16 -4.34 -62.41
CA ASP A 123 15.92 -5.28 -63.25
C ASP A 123 15.94 -4.77 -64.71
N ILE A 124 14.83 -4.18 -65.19
CA ILE A 124 14.76 -3.51 -66.51
C ILE A 124 15.67 -2.26 -66.54
N HIS A 125 15.67 -1.44 -65.49
CA HIS A 125 16.58 -0.29 -65.41
C HIS A 125 18.05 -0.70 -65.35
N ASP A 126 18.38 -1.70 -64.52
CA ASP A 126 19.75 -2.21 -64.39
C ASP A 126 20.24 -2.85 -65.70
N LEU A 127 19.33 -3.38 -66.55
CA LEU A 127 19.62 -3.91 -67.88
C LEU A 127 20.07 -2.81 -68.88
N PHE A 128 19.46 -1.62 -68.81
CA PHE A 128 19.71 -0.52 -69.75
C PHE A 128 20.62 0.61 -69.19
N ILE A 129 21.10 0.49 -67.95
CA ILE A 129 21.87 1.54 -67.25
C ILE A 129 23.19 1.90 -67.92
N ASP A 130 23.79 0.93 -68.64
CA ASP A 130 25.05 1.10 -69.35
C ASP A 130 24.86 1.32 -70.86
N THR A 131 23.62 1.30 -71.36
CA THR A 131 23.32 1.46 -72.80
C THR A 131 22.78 2.85 -73.16
N GLY A 132 22.68 3.77 -72.19
CA GLY A 132 22.10 5.10 -72.39
C GLY A 132 20.58 5.11 -72.65
N LEU A 133 19.92 3.99 -72.36
CA LEU A 133 18.47 3.80 -72.54
C LEU A 133 17.72 3.70 -71.21
N ALA A 134 18.40 3.78 -70.06
CA ALA A 134 17.78 3.76 -68.74
C ALA A 134 17.47 5.17 -68.23
N GLY A 135 16.27 5.35 -67.68
CA GLY A 135 15.85 6.64 -67.13
C GLY A 135 15.32 7.58 -68.22
N GLU A 136 15.70 8.87 -68.19
CA GLU A 136 15.41 9.85 -69.25
C GLU A 136 16.40 9.64 -70.42
N PRO A 137 16.05 8.88 -71.47
CA PRO A 137 17.03 8.49 -72.46
C PRO A 137 17.41 9.73 -73.27
N TYR A 138 18.67 10.17 -73.24
CA TYR A 138 19.16 11.17 -74.19
C TYR A 138 19.05 10.66 -75.65
N ALA A 139 18.96 9.34 -75.83
CA ALA A 139 18.65 8.67 -77.08
C ALA A 139 17.22 8.92 -77.59
N LEU A 140 16.30 9.42 -76.74
CA LEU A 140 14.92 9.72 -77.11
C LEU A 140 14.67 11.24 -77.04
N ILE A 141 14.78 11.88 -78.19
CA ILE A 141 14.62 13.34 -78.32
C ILE A 141 13.17 13.65 -78.67
N GLU A 142 12.46 14.36 -77.78
CA GLU A 142 11.11 14.83 -78.04
C GLU A 142 11.09 16.27 -78.57
N GLN A 143 9.91 16.67 -79.05
CA GLN A 143 9.64 18.04 -79.42
C GLN A 143 9.80 18.94 -78.18
N GLY A 144 10.84 19.80 -78.19
CA GLY A 144 11.19 20.69 -77.08
C GLY A 144 12.37 20.24 -76.20
N SER A 145 12.78 18.96 -76.26
CA SER A 145 13.89 18.41 -75.45
C SER A 145 15.26 19.03 -75.78
N ILE A 146 15.45 19.52 -77.00
CA ILE A 146 16.70 20.19 -77.40
C ILE A 146 16.90 21.49 -76.59
N GLY A 147 15.82 22.23 -76.32
CA GLY A 147 15.86 23.46 -75.55
C GLY A 147 16.18 23.23 -74.06
N SER A 148 15.72 22.11 -73.48
CA SER A 148 16.00 21.79 -72.07
C SER A 148 17.44 21.36 -71.85
N VAL A 149 18.05 20.63 -72.79
CA VAL A 149 19.47 20.24 -72.73
C VAL A 149 20.39 21.47 -72.82
N VAL A 150 20.07 22.42 -73.71
CA VAL A 150 20.84 23.67 -73.89
C VAL A 150 20.74 24.59 -72.67
N ASN A 151 19.57 24.64 -72.02
CA ASN A 151 19.32 25.48 -70.84
C ASN A 151 19.53 24.76 -69.50
N ALA A 152 20.00 23.50 -69.50
CA ALA A 152 20.19 22.70 -68.29
C ALA A 152 21.19 23.37 -67.32
N ARG A 153 20.90 23.31 -66.01
CA ARG A 153 21.82 23.78 -64.97
C ARG A 153 23.10 22.94 -64.98
N PRO A 154 24.24 23.46 -64.49
CA PRO A 154 25.49 22.71 -64.43
C PRO A 154 25.38 21.35 -63.73
N THR A 155 24.54 21.24 -62.69
CA THR A 155 24.27 19.97 -61.97
C THR A 155 23.54 18.96 -62.83
N ASP A 156 22.57 19.40 -63.61
CA ASP A 156 21.72 18.54 -64.44
C ASP A 156 22.48 18.09 -65.68
N ARG A 157 23.24 19.02 -66.28
CA ARG A 157 24.18 18.73 -67.36
C ARG A 157 25.27 17.76 -66.95
N ARG A 158 25.74 17.83 -65.69
CA ARG A 158 26.71 16.88 -65.14
C ARG A 158 26.16 15.45 -65.15
N VAL A 159 24.89 15.23 -64.80
CA VAL A 159 24.29 13.89 -64.84
C VAL A 159 24.37 13.31 -66.25
N LEU A 160 24.04 14.09 -67.28
CA LEU A 160 24.13 13.68 -68.69
C LEU A 160 25.58 13.30 -69.09
N ILE A 161 26.57 14.07 -68.64
CA ILE A 161 27.99 13.78 -68.90
C ILE A 161 28.45 12.52 -68.17
N GLU A 162 28.01 12.32 -66.93
CA GLU A 162 28.38 11.15 -66.12
C GLU A 162 27.75 9.85 -66.64
N GLU A 163 26.56 9.94 -67.23
CA GLU A 163 25.91 8.86 -67.95
C GLU A 163 26.64 8.54 -69.25
N ALA A 164 26.97 9.56 -70.06
CA ALA A 164 27.77 9.38 -71.29
C ALA A 164 29.18 8.81 -71.00
N ALA A 165 29.76 9.13 -69.84
CA ALA A 165 31.03 8.58 -69.39
C ALA A 165 30.92 7.16 -68.78
N GLY A 166 29.71 6.59 -68.67
CA GLY A 166 29.49 5.24 -68.15
C GLY A 166 29.78 5.06 -66.65
N ILE A 167 29.91 6.15 -65.87
CA ILE A 167 30.27 6.07 -64.44
C ILE A 167 29.08 6.03 -63.49
N MET A 168 27.85 6.18 -64.02
CA MET A 168 26.61 6.23 -63.24
C MET A 168 26.38 4.95 -62.41
N LYS A 169 26.57 3.76 -62.99
CA LYS A 169 26.41 2.47 -62.29
C LYS A 169 27.32 2.35 -61.07
N TYR A 170 28.59 2.72 -61.21
CA TYR A 170 29.55 2.70 -60.12
C TYR A 170 29.18 3.68 -59.01
N LYS A 171 28.82 4.93 -59.36
CA LYS A 171 28.42 5.94 -58.38
C LYS A 171 27.17 5.54 -57.60
N THR A 172 26.15 5.03 -58.27
CA THR A 172 24.91 4.58 -57.63
C THR A 172 25.17 3.42 -56.67
N LYS A 173 26.00 2.44 -57.07
CA LYS A 173 26.42 1.34 -56.19
C LYS A 173 27.24 1.85 -54.99
N LYS A 174 28.20 2.75 -55.20
CA LYS A 174 29.02 3.35 -54.14
C LYS A 174 28.15 4.09 -53.12
N ARG A 175 27.21 4.92 -53.57
CA ARG A 175 26.30 5.66 -52.69
C ARG A 175 25.41 4.72 -51.87
N SER A 176 24.86 3.68 -52.51
CA SER A 176 24.06 2.67 -51.79
C SER A 176 24.88 1.92 -50.74
N ALA A 177 26.13 1.57 -51.04
CA ALA A 177 27.03 0.90 -50.09
C ALA A 177 27.39 1.80 -48.90
N LEU A 178 27.70 3.08 -49.14
CA LEU A 178 27.97 4.06 -48.07
C LEU A 178 26.78 4.23 -47.14
N ASN A 179 25.57 4.39 -47.70
CA ASN A 179 24.36 4.50 -46.88
C ASN A 179 24.10 3.24 -46.03
N LYS A 180 24.39 2.05 -46.57
CA LYS A 180 24.29 0.79 -45.79
C LYS A 180 25.32 0.72 -44.68
N LEU A 181 26.54 1.20 -44.92
CA LEU A 181 27.61 1.23 -43.92
C LEU A 181 27.22 2.15 -42.76
N GLU A 182 26.78 3.37 -43.07
CA GLU A 182 26.34 4.35 -42.07
C GLU A 182 25.17 3.81 -41.22
N ALA A 183 24.17 3.19 -41.86
CA ALA A 183 23.07 2.54 -41.15
C ALA A 183 23.57 1.39 -40.23
N THR A 184 24.60 0.66 -40.65
CA THR A 184 25.19 -0.42 -39.86
C THR A 184 25.96 0.13 -38.66
N GLU A 185 26.71 1.22 -38.82
CA GLU A 185 27.40 1.90 -37.73
C GLU A 185 26.43 2.42 -36.67
N GLN A 186 25.31 3.03 -37.09
CA GLN A 186 24.25 3.44 -36.18
C GLN A 186 23.63 2.25 -35.42
N ASN A 187 23.43 1.12 -36.10
CA ASN A 187 22.94 -0.10 -35.44
C ASN A 187 23.95 -0.63 -34.40
N LEU A 188 25.25 -0.58 -34.68
CA LEU A 188 26.28 -1.01 -33.74
C LEU A 188 26.34 -0.12 -32.50
N LEU A 189 26.18 1.20 -32.65
CA LEU A 189 26.08 2.11 -31.50
C LEU A 189 24.90 1.73 -30.61
N ARG A 190 23.73 1.48 -31.20
CA ARG A 190 22.54 1.05 -30.45
C ARG A 190 22.74 -0.29 -29.73
N ILE A 191 23.43 -1.25 -30.34
CA ILE A 191 23.75 -2.53 -29.70
C ILE A 191 24.66 -2.30 -28.48
N ARG A 192 25.65 -1.41 -28.58
CA ARG A 192 26.53 -1.08 -27.43
C ARG A 192 25.74 -0.49 -26.26
N ASP A 193 24.78 0.39 -26.53
CA ASP A 193 23.91 0.96 -25.49
C ASP A 193 23.08 -0.12 -24.79
N VAL A 194 22.52 -1.06 -25.56
CA VAL A 194 21.77 -2.20 -25.01
C VAL A 194 22.67 -3.09 -24.15
N ILE A 195 23.89 -3.38 -24.59
CA ILE A 195 24.86 -4.18 -23.81
C ILE A 195 25.17 -3.48 -22.48
N ALA A 196 25.47 -2.18 -22.51
CA ALA A 196 25.75 -1.40 -21.30
C ALA A 196 24.57 -1.41 -20.32
N GLU A 197 23.34 -1.33 -20.82
CA GLU A 197 22.14 -1.41 -20.00
C GLU A 197 21.94 -2.80 -19.37
N VAL A 198 22.12 -3.87 -20.16
CA VAL A 198 22.04 -5.25 -19.66
C VAL A 198 23.11 -5.51 -18.59
N GLU A 199 24.32 -4.97 -18.74
CA GLU A 199 25.36 -5.08 -17.71
C GLU A 199 24.99 -4.34 -16.41
N ARG A 200 24.39 -3.15 -16.50
CA ARG A 200 23.87 -2.43 -15.32
C ARG A 200 22.80 -3.25 -14.60
N GLN A 201 21.85 -3.82 -15.35
CA GLN A 201 20.80 -4.68 -14.80
C GLN A 201 21.38 -5.94 -14.13
N ARG A 202 22.32 -6.62 -14.79
CA ARG A 202 23.03 -7.78 -14.24
C ARG A 202 23.73 -7.45 -12.92
N ASN A 203 24.43 -6.33 -12.85
CA ASN A 203 25.14 -5.91 -11.64
C ASN A 203 24.18 -5.55 -10.50
N SER A 204 23.02 -4.98 -10.82
CA SER A 204 21.95 -4.74 -9.84
C SER A 204 21.39 -6.06 -9.29
N LEU A 205 21.02 -6.99 -10.17
CA LEU A 205 20.52 -8.32 -9.79
C LEU A 205 21.52 -9.11 -8.96
N LYS A 206 22.82 -9.05 -9.29
CA LYS A 206 23.88 -9.67 -8.50
C LYS A 206 23.92 -9.13 -7.06
N ARG A 207 23.76 -7.82 -6.87
CA ARG A 207 23.69 -7.21 -5.52
C ARG A 207 22.46 -7.67 -4.75
N GLN A 208 21.32 -7.80 -5.44
CA GLN A 208 20.08 -8.29 -4.83
C GLN A 208 20.20 -9.77 -4.40
N ALA A 209 20.78 -10.62 -5.26
CA ALA A 209 21.03 -12.02 -4.95
C ALA A 209 21.93 -12.18 -3.72
N ASN A 210 23.06 -11.46 -3.67
CA ASN A 210 23.97 -11.48 -2.52
C ASN A 210 23.27 -11.02 -1.22
N LYS A 211 22.39 -10.02 -1.30
CA LYS A 211 21.60 -9.56 -0.15
C LYS A 211 20.62 -10.64 0.33
N ALA A 212 19.97 -11.33 -0.60
CA ALA A 212 19.04 -12.42 -0.29
C ALA A 212 19.74 -13.64 0.32
N GLU A 213 20.92 -14.01 -0.18
CA GLU A 213 21.74 -15.07 0.43
C GLU A 213 22.16 -14.72 1.85
N ARG A 214 22.61 -13.48 2.07
CA ARG A 214 22.99 -13.01 3.41
C ARG A 214 21.81 -12.97 4.38
N TYR A 215 20.62 -12.61 3.89
CA TYR A 215 19.39 -12.70 4.66
C TYR A 215 19.09 -14.14 5.06
N ARG A 216 19.16 -15.10 4.12
CA ARG A 216 18.91 -16.52 4.41
C ARG A 216 19.89 -17.10 5.44
N GLU A 217 21.17 -16.71 5.38
CA GLU A 217 22.17 -17.10 6.38
C GLU A 217 21.79 -16.57 7.77
N LEU A 218 21.47 -15.27 7.87
CA LEU A 218 21.11 -14.64 9.14
C LEU A 218 19.79 -15.19 9.70
N ASP A 219 18.81 -15.47 8.85
CA ASP A 219 17.52 -16.02 9.24
C ASP A 219 17.63 -17.46 9.76
N ARG A 220 18.45 -18.29 9.10
CA ARG A 220 18.80 -19.63 9.62
C ARG A 220 19.47 -19.52 10.99
N ARG A 221 20.48 -18.65 11.13
CA ARG A 221 21.18 -18.46 12.40
C ARG A 221 20.27 -17.91 13.51
N ALA A 222 19.35 -17.01 13.18
CA ALA A 222 18.35 -16.51 14.11
C ALA A 222 17.38 -17.62 14.55
N THR A 223 16.98 -18.50 13.62
CA THR A 223 16.12 -19.65 13.91
C THR A 223 16.83 -20.65 14.82
N GLU A 224 18.10 -20.97 14.55
CA GLU A 224 18.92 -21.81 15.42
C GLU A 224 19.04 -21.24 16.84
N LEU A 225 19.32 -19.94 16.97
CA LEU A 225 19.39 -19.26 18.27
C LEU A 225 18.05 -19.24 19.01
N LYS A 226 16.94 -19.03 18.30
CA LYS A 226 15.59 -19.12 18.87
C LYS A 226 15.30 -20.52 19.39
N LEU A 227 15.66 -21.56 18.63
CA LEU A 227 15.49 -22.95 19.05
C LEU A 227 16.31 -23.24 20.30
N TYR A 228 17.56 -22.78 20.35
CA TYR A 228 18.42 -22.93 21.53
C TYR A 228 17.81 -22.25 22.77
N LEU A 229 17.30 -21.02 22.63
CA LEU A 229 16.63 -20.31 23.72
C LEU A 229 15.40 -21.09 24.22
N LYS A 230 14.56 -21.56 23.29
CA LYS A 230 13.36 -22.34 23.62
C LYS A 230 13.70 -23.66 24.31
N PHE A 231 14.75 -24.34 23.87
CA PHE A 231 15.23 -25.55 24.52
C PHE A 231 15.68 -25.27 25.97
N ARG A 232 16.41 -24.17 26.19
CA ARG A 232 16.82 -23.75 27.54
C ARG A 232 15.63 -23.40 28.43
N GLU A 233 14.64 -22.67 27.91
CA GLU A 233 13.39 -22.37 28.63
C GLU A 233 12.64 -23.66 29.00
N HIS A 234 12.51 -24.59 28.06
CA HIS A 234 11.89 -25.88 28.31
C HIS A 234 12.64 -26.68 29.39
N ALA A 235 13.97 -26.72 29.32
CA ALA A 235 14.79 -27.40 30.33
C ALA A 235 14.60 -26.80 31.73
N ALA A 236 14.52 -25.47 31.84
CA ALA A 236 14.26 -24.80 33.12
C ALA A 236 12.85 -25.11 33.67
N LEU A 237 11.82 -25.07 32.82
CA LEU A 237 10.45 -25.43 33.21
C LEU A 237 10.33 -26.90 33.60
N TRP A 238 11.06 -27.78 32.91
CA TRP A 238 11.12 -29.20 33.25
C TRP A 238 11.75 -29.41 34.62
N ASP A 239 12.85 -28.72 34.93
CA ASP A 239 13.49 -28.80 36.25
C ASP A 239 12.58 -28.23 37.37
N GLU A 240 11.89 -27.12 37.09
CA GLU A 240 10.87 -26.57 38.01
C GLU A 240 9.71 -27.53 38.25
N LEU A 241 9.25 -28.22 37.20
CA LEU A 241 8.22 -29.27 37.32
C LEU A 241 8.72 -30.43 38.18
N GLN A 242 9.94 -30.92 37.94
CA GLN A 242 10.51 -32.03 38.72
C GLN A 242 10.69 -31.66 40.19
N THR A 243 11.20 -30.46 40.48
CA THR A 243 11.34 -29.97 41.86
C THR A 243 9.98 -29.79 42.55
N THR A 244 8.95 -29.34 41.82
CA THR A 244 7.58 -29.23 42.35
C THR A 244 6.97 -30.59 42.65
N LEU A 245 7.14 -31.57 41.75
CA LEU A 245 6.70 -32.95 41.96
C LEU A 245 7.40 -33.58 43.17
N ALA A 246 8.72 -33.37 43.30
CA ALA A 246 9.49 -33.83 44.45
C ALA A 246 9.03 -33.21 45.78
N ARG A 247 8.51 -31.97 45.76
CA ARG A 247 7.89 -31.32 46.94
C ARG A 247 6.48 -31.81 47.23
N LEU A 248 5.74 -32.27 46.23
CA LEU A 248 4.36 -32.72 46.36
C LEU A 248 4.27 -34.10 47.03
N SER A 249 5.18 -35.02 46.67
CA SER A 249 5.23 -36.39 47.22
C SER A 249 5.24 -36.43 48.77
N PRO A 250 6.16 -35.76 49.49
CA PRO A 250 6.17 -35.80 50.96
C PRO A 250 4.96 -35.10 51.59
N ARG A 251 4.33 -34.16 50.87
CA ARG A 251 3.07 -33.53 51.33
C ARG A 251 1.88 -34.49 51.20
N GLN A 252 1.84 -35.31 50.15
CA GLN A 252 0.84 -36.37 50.01
C GLN A 252 1.02 -37.46 51.08
N GLU A 253 2.26 -37.84 51.38
CA GLU A 253 2.57 -38.75 52.49
C GLU A 253 2.16 -38.16 53.84
N THR A 254 2.47 -36.88 54.10
CA THR A 254 1.99 -36.19 55.30
C THR A 254 0.46 -36.17 55.38
N LEU A 255 -0.24 -35.86 54.28
CA LEU A 255 -1.71 -35.81 54.26
C LEU A 255 -2.34 -37.19 54.50
N THR A 256 -1.77 -38.24 53.91
CA THR A 256 -2.23 -39.62 54.14
C THR A 256 -1.97 -40.05 55.59
N GLY A 257 -0.82 -39.70 56.15
CA GLY A 257 -0.52 -39.91 57.58
C GLY A 257 -1.49 -39.19 58.51
N LEU A 258 -1.80 -37.91 58.24
CA LEU A 258 -2.77 -37.14 59.02
C LEU A 258 -4.18 -37.74 58.93
N ARG A 259 -4.61 -38.19 57.75
CA ARG A 259 -5.91 -38.88 57.58
C ARG A 259 -5.98 -40.18 58.39
N ALA A 260 -4.92 -40.98 58.36
CA ALA A 260 -4.82 -42.19 59.19
C ALA A 260 -4.88 -41.85 60.69
N GLY A 261 -4.20 -40.77 61.12
CA GLY A 261 -4.24 -40.28 62.50
C GLY A 261 -5.64 -39.81 62.94
N ILE A 262 -6.37 -39.10 62.08
CA ILE A 262 -7.77 -38.72 62.33
C ILE A 262 -8.64 -39.96 62.50
N ALA A 263 -8.56 -40.92 61.57
CA ALA A 263 -9.33 -42.16 61.65
C ALA A 263 -9.03 -42.96 62.92
N ALA A 264 -7.76 -43.03 63.35
CA ALA A 264 -7.38 -43.67 64.61
C ALA A 264 -7.96 -42.95 65.83
N THR A 265 -7.97 -41.61 65.82
CA THR A 265 -8.54 -40.80 66.91
C THR A 265 -10.06 -40.93 66.98
N GLU A 266 -10.74 -40.97 65.83
CA GLU A 266 -12.19 -41.23 65.76
C GLU A 266 -12.54 -42.62 66.29
N ALA A 267 -11.74 -43.64 65.97
CA ALA A 267 -11.91 -44.98 66.51
C ALA A 267 -11.69 -45.03 68.03
N ASP A 268 -10.67 -44.34 68.57
CA ASP A 268 -10.44 -44.23 70.02
C ASP A 268 -11.60 -43.50 70.71
N LEU A 269 -12.10 -42.42 70.12
CA LEU A 269 -13.25 -41.68 70.64
C LEU A 269 -14.49 -42.56 70.72
N GLU A 270 -14.76 -43.35 69.68
CA GLU A 270 -15.91 -44.25 69.67
C GLU A 270 -15.75 -45.38 70.70
N SER A 271 -14.52 -45.91 70.87
CA SER A 271 -14.22 -46.87 71.94
C SER A 271 -14.49 -46.28 73.32
N ARG A 272 -14.04 -45.04 73.58
CA ARG A 272 -14.30 -44.33 74.84
C ARG A 272 -15.79 -44.07 75.08
N ARG A 273 -16.56 -43.76 74.03
CA ARG A 273 -18.02 -43.61 74.13
C ARG A 273 -18.69 -44.92 74.53
N LEU A 274 -18.30 -46.04 73.95
CA LEU A 274 -18.80 -47.36 74.33
C LEU A 274 -18.45 -47.70 75.78
N GLN A 275 -17.22 -47.38 76.21
CA GLN A 275 -16.83 -47.53 77.62
C GLN A 275 -17.66 -46.65 78.56
N ALA A 276 -17.91 -45.39 78.20
CA ALA A 276 -18.73 -44.49 78.99
C ALA A 276 -20.17 -45.02 79.12
N LEU A 277 -20.77 -45.50 78.03
CA LEU A 277 -22.10 -46.09 78.04
C LEU A 277 -22.15 -47.36 78.93
N ALA A 278 -21.12 -48.20 78.87
CA ALA A 278 -21.02 -49.37 79.75
C ALA A 278 -20.91 -48.97 81.24
N GLN A 279 -20.18 -47.90 81.55
CA GLN A 279 -20.10 -47.35 82.91
C GLN A 279 -21.44 -46.77 83.37
N GLU A 280 -22.17 -46.06 82.50
CA GLU A 280 -23.52 -45.57 82.81
C GLU A 280 -24.49 -46.72 83.12
N GLN A 281 -24.44 -47.81 82.35
CA GLN A 281 -25.21 -49.02 82.62
C GLN A 281 -24.81 -49.68 83.96
N ALA A 282 -23.51 -49.73 84.27
CA ALA A 282 -23.03 -50.23 85.55
C ALA A 282 -23.50 -49.36 86.73
N VAL A 283 -23.54 -48.03 86.56
CA VAL A 283 -24.09 -47.12 87.57
C VAL A 283 -25.59 -47.33 87.74
N ALA A 284 -26.35 -47.45 86.66
CA ALA A 284 -27.80 -47.68 86.71
C ALA A 284 -28.13 -48.99 87.44
N THR A 285 -27.43 -50.08 87.10
CA THR A 285 -27.61 -51.39 87.77
C THR A 285 -27.22 -51.33 89.25
N ALA A 286 -26.14 -50.63 89.61
CA ALA A 286 -25.76 -50.42 91.01
C ALA A 286 -26.80 -49.57 91.77
N GLN A 287 -27.40 -48.57 91.13
CA GLN A 287 -28.49 -47.77 91.72
C GLN A 287 -29.74 -48.62 91.96
N GLU A 288 -30.15 -49.45 90.99
CA GLU A 288 -31.27 -50.39 91.16
C GLU A 288 -31.01 -51.35 92.33
N ALA A 289 -29.81 -51.91 92.44
CA ALA A 289 -29.41 -52.76 93.56
C ALA A 289 -29.46 -52.00 94.91
N LEU A 290 -29.00 -50.74 94.93
CA LEU A 290 -29.08 -49.90 96.13
C LEU A 290 -30.54 -49.62 96.54
N TYR A 291 -31.42 -49.33 95.58
CA TYR A 291 -32.85 -49.12 95.86
C TYR A 291 -33.52 -50.40 96.35
N ALA A 292 -33.19 -51.55 95.78
CA ALA A 292 -33.69 -52.85 96.24
C ALA A 292 -33.24 -53.14 97.68
N LEU A 293 -31.96 -52.87 98.00
CA LEU A 293 -31.41 -53.06 99.34
C LEU A 293 -32.04 -52.08 100.35
N ARG A 294 -32.25 -50.80 99.98
CA ARG A 294 -32.99 -49.84 100.82
C ARG A 294 -34.41 -50.31 101.09
N GLY A 295 -35.12 -50.77 100.06
CA GLY A 295 -36.45 -51.34 100.22
C GLY A 295 -36.48 -52.63 101.03
N GLN A 296 -35.36 -53.36 101.14
CA GLN A 296 -35.22 -54.48 102.08
C GLN A 296 -34.99 -53.99 103.50
N ILE A 297 -34.11 -53.00 103.71
CA ILE A 297 -33.89 -52.36 105.03
C ILE A 297 -35.20 -51.78 105.57
N ASP A 298 -35.98 -51.06 104.77
CA ASP A 298 -37.27 -50.48 105.20
C ASP A 298 -38.28 -51.56 105.64
N ARG A 299 -38.26 -52.73 104.98
CA ARG A 299 -39.08 -53.89 105.34
C ARG A 299 -38.61 -54.51 106.65
N ASP A 300 -37.30 -54.75 106.78
CA ASP A 300 -36.70 -55.32 107.98
C ASP A 300 -36.91 -54.39 109.19
N GLU A 301 -36.81 -53.07 109.02
CA GLU A 301 -37.13 -52.10 110.07
C GLU A 301 -38.62 -52.07 110.44
N ALA A 302 -39.52 -52.20 109.45
CA ALA A 302 -40.96 -52.29 109.73
C ALA A 302 -41.31 -53.58 110.49
N GLU A 303 -40.67 -54.69 110.14
CA GLU A 303 -40.77 -55.96 110.85
C GLU A 303 -40.22 -55.85 112.27
N LEU A 304 -39.06 -55.21 112.45
CA LEU A 304 -38.48 -54.94 113.77
C LEU A 304 -39.40 -54.08 114.64
N ARG A 305 -40.02 -53.02 114.07
CA ARG A 305 -41.00 -52.18 114.77
C ARG A 305 -42.22 -53.00 115.21
N ASN A 306 -42.74 -53.87 114.34
CA ASN A 306 -43.87 -54.74 114.65
C ASN A 306 -43.50 -55.75 115.76
N LEU A 307 -42.36 -56.43 115.65
CA LEU A 307 -41.85 -57.33 116.68
C LEU A 307 -41.64 -56.61 118.02
N THR A 308 -41.16 -55.37 118.01
CA THR A 308 -40.98 -54.55 119.21
C THR A 308 -42.33 -54.25 119.86
N GLN A 309 -43.34 -53.85 119.07
CA GLN A 309 -44.71 -53.64 119.57
C GLN A 309 -45.33 -54.93 120.13
N GLN A 310 -45.09 -56.08 119.49
CA GLN A 310 -45.54 -57.38 120.00
C GLN A 310 -44.87 -57.74 121.34
N ILE A 311 -43.57 -57.45 121.49
CA ILE A 311 -42.85 -57.64 122.76
C ILE A 311 -43.38 -56.69 123.84
N GLU A 312 -43.63 -55.43 123.53
CA GLU A 312 -44.24 -54.48 124.49
C GLU A 312 -45.64 -54.91 124.91
N ALA A 313 -46.48 -55.33 123.96
CA ALA A 313 -47.81 -55.87 124.25
C ALA A 313 -47.73 -57.16 125.09
N ALA A 314 -46.76 -58.03 124.82
CA ALA A 314 -46.51 -59.23 125.62
C ALA A 314 -46.05 -58.89 127.04
N ARG A 315 -45.19 -57.88 127.21
CA ARG A 315 -44.77 -57.37 128.52
C ARG A 315 -45.92 -56.73 129.29
N GLN A 316 -46.79 -55.98 128.61
CA GLN A 316 -47.98 -55.41 129.22
C GLN A 316 -48.95 -56.51 129.69
N ARG A 317 -49.19 -57.53 128.86
CA ARG A 317 -49.96 -58.73 129.25
C ARG A 317 -49.31 -59.48 130.42
N GLN A 318 -47.98 -59.57 130.45
CA GLN A 318 -47.26 -60.17 131.58
C GLN A 318 -47.50 -59.36 132.87
N GLY A 319 -47.41 -58.03 132.81
CA GLY A 319 -47.70 -57.16 133.96
C GLY A 319 -49.16 -57.24 134.42
N GLU A 320 -50.11 -57.31 133.49
CA GLU A 320 -51.53 -57.55 133.79
C GLU A 320 -51.75 -58.92 134.44
N ASN A 321 -51.08 -59.96 133.93
CA ASN A 321 -51.11 -61.30 134.52
C ASN A 321 -50.48 -61.33 135.92
N GLU A 322 -49.35 -60.65 136.15
CA GLU A 322 -48.71 -60.51 137.48
C GLU A 322 -49.61 -59.76 138.47
N ALA A 323 -50.30 -58.69 138.03
CA ALA A 323 -51.29 -57.98 138.83
C ALA A 323 -52.52 -58.86 139.14
N THR A 324 -52.95 -59.68 138.17
CA THR A 324 -54.02 -60.66 138.35
C THR A 324 -53.59 -61.76 139.32
N LEU A 325 -52.32 -62.20 139.29
CA LEU A 325 -51.73 -63.17 140.22
C LEU A 325 -51.65 -62.61 141.64
N ALA A 326 -51.31 -61.33 141.79
CA ALA A 326 -51.31 -60.63 143.07
C ALA A 326 -52.73 -60.49 143.64
N SER A 327 -53.71 -60.13 142.79
CA SER A 327 -55.14 -60.09 143.13
C SER A 327 -55.66 -61.47 143.55
N LEU A 328 -55.31 -62.53 142.81
CA LEU A 328 -55.63 -63.91 143.16
C LEU A 328 -54.95 -64.33 144.46
N GLY A 329 -53.73 -63.88 144.74
CA GLY A 329 -53.02 -64.11 146.01
C GLY A 329 -53.67 -63.42 147.22
N GLU A 330 -54.28 -62.24 147.06
CA GLU A 330 -55.12 -61.63 148.10
C GLU A 330 -56.47 -62.37 148.25
N ARG A 331 -57.10 -62.72 147.13
CA ARG A 331 -58.34 -63.52 147.14
C ARG A 331 -58.16 -64.88 147.80
N MET A 332 -57.01 -65.52 147.59
CA MET A 332 -56.66 -66.81 148.18
C MET A 332 -56.37 -66.69 149.68
N ARG A 333 -55.83 -65.55 150.16
CA ARG A 333 -55.73 -65.25 151.60
C ARG A 333 -57.10 -65.00 152.25
N GLY A 334 -58.04 -64.36 151.53
CA GLY A 334 -59.43 -64.23 151.98
C GLY A 334 -60.19 -65.57 152.00
N LEU A 335 -60.02 -66.38 150.95
CA LEU A 335 -60.64 -67.70 150.86
C LEU A 335 -60.06 -68.70 151.88
N LEU A 336 -58.79 -68.59 152.27
CA LEU A 336 -58.20 -69.41 153.34
C LEU A 336 -58.77 -69.06 154.74
N ALA A 337 -59.14 -67.81 154.99
CA ALA A 337 -59.86 -67.39 156.20
C ALA A 337 -61.33 -67.85 156.21
N GLU A 338 -61.97 -67.93 155.02
CA GLU A 338 -63.32 -68.50 154.87
C GLU A 338 -63.32 -70.03 154.91
N LEU A 339 -62.23 -70.70 154.51
CA LEU A 339 -62.08 -72.17 154.56
C LEU A 339 -62.02 -72.70 156.00
N GLU A 340 -61.40 -71.97 156.94
CA GLU A 340 -61.45 -72.29 158.38
C GLU A 340 -62.87 -72.21 158.95
N SER A 341 -63.73 -71.33 158.42
CA SER A 341 -65.14 -71.25 158.79
C SER A 341 -66.04 -72.24 158.02
N GLY A 342 -65.61 -72.69 156.83
CA GLY A 342 -66.36 -73.58 155.92
C GLY A 342 -66.15 -75.08 156.19
N ALA A 343 -65.05 -75.45 156.84
CA ALA A 343 -64.77 -76.83 157.26
C ALA A 343 -65.83 -77.40 158.23
N SER A 344 -66.58 -76.54 158.94
CA SER A 344 -67.74 -76.94 159.76
C SER A 344 -69.06 -77.07 158.99
N ARG A 345 -69.15 -76.64 157.72
CA ARG A 345 -70.39 -76.63 156.92
C ARG A 345 -70.37 -77.57 155.70
N ALA A 346 -69.19 -77.94 155.21
CA ALA A 346 -69.05 -78.79 154.01
C ALA A 346 -69.47 -80.26 154.19
N THR A 347 -69.71 -80.74 155.42
CA THR A 347 -70.31 -82.06 155.66
C THR A 347 -71.78 -82.15 155.20
N LEU A 348 -72.42 -81.02 154.88
CA LEU A 348 -73.87 -80.94 154.59
C LEU A 348 -74.25 -80.72 153.10
N GLN A 349 -73.31 -80.38 152.20
CA GLN A 349 -73.64 -80.00 150.81
C GLN A 349 -73.17 -80.99 149.73
N ALA A 350 -72.74 -82.19 150.11
CA ALA A 350 -72.41 -83.30 149.22
C ALA A 350 -73.61 -83.88 148.42
N GLN A 351 -74.72 -83.14 148.26
CA GLN A 351 -75.98 -83.62 147.69
C GLN A 351 -76.52 -82.87 146.45
N GLU A 352 -75.92 -81.77 145.98
CA GLU A 352 -76.51 -80.95 144.89
C GLU A 352 -75.77 -81.00 143.52
N VAL A 353 -74.82 -81.91 143.33
CA VAL A 353 -74.02 -82.06 142.09
C VAL A 353 -74.82 -82.63 140.89
N THR A 354 -76.10 -82.95 141.05
CA THR A 354 -76.94 -83.60 140.02
C THR A 354 -77.63 -82.65 139.02
N GLY A 355 -77.43 -81.33 139.09
CA GLY A 355 -78.20 -80.36 138.28
C GLY A 355 -77.56 -79.84 136.98
N LEU A 356 -76.29 -80.15 136.69
CA LEU A 356 -75.49 -79.47 135.66
C LEU A 356 -75.48 -80.13 134.26
N GLU A 357 -76.23 -81.19 134.02
CA GLU A 357 -76.07 -81.97 132.77
C GLU A 357 -77.09 -81.64 131.65
N ALA A 358 -78.08 -80.77 131.87
CA ALA A 358 -79.15 -80.53 130.88
C ALA A 358 -78.95 -79.31 129.93
N ALA A 359 -78.03 -78.39 130.21
CA ALA A 359 -77.95 -77.10 129.49
C ALA A 359 -77.00 -77.07 128.27
N LEU A 360 -76.25 -78.14 128.00
CA LEU A 360 -75.18 -78.15 126.97
C LEU A 360 -75.65 -78.53 125.55
N ALA A 361 -76.90 -78.96 125.39
CA ALA A 361 -77.40 -79.51 124.12
C ALA A 361 -77.97 -78.46 123.12
N GLU A 362 -78.26 -77.22 123.55
CA GLU A 362 -79.00 -76.23 122.74
C GLU A 362 -78.11 -75.40 121.78
N GLU A 363 -76.83 -75.18 122.12
CA GLU A 363 -75.99 -74.20 121.41
C GLU A 363 -75.34 -74.72 120.11
N GLY A 364 -75.39 -76.05 119.86
CA GLY A 364 -74.75 -76.69 118.70
C GLY A 364 -75.49 -76.53 117.35
N GLN A 365 -76.68 -75.92 117.34
CA GLN A 365 -77.51 -75.85 116.13
C GLN A 365 -77.35 -74.52 115.36
N ARG A 366 -76.89 -73.44 116.00
CA ARG A 366 -76.75 -72.09 115.40
C ARG A 366 -75.53 -71.90 114.47
N LEU A 367 -74.52 -72.77 114.56
CA LEU A 367 -73.26 -72.61 113.82
C LEU A 367 -73.36 -73.00 112.33
N ARG A 368 -74.33 -73.85 111.97
CA ARG A 368 -74.45 -74.43 110.62
C ARG A 368 -75.09 -73.52 109.56
N GLU A 369 -75.71 -72.41 109.94
CA GLU A 369 -76.38 -71.49 109.00
C GLU A 369 -75.46 -70.39 108.45
N ALA A 370 -74.34 -70.09 109.11
CA ALA A 370 -73.43 -69.01 108.71
C ALA A 370 -72.44 -69.39 107.57
N GLU A 371 -72.19 -70.69 107.36
CA GLU A 371 -71.20 -71.18 106.40
C GLU A 371 -71.69 -71.12 104.93
N ALA A 372 -73.01 -71.14 104.70
CA ALA A 372 -73.60 -71.14 103.35
C ALA A 372 -73.56 -69.76 102.64
N ALA A 373 -73.39 -68.65 103.37
CA ALA A 373 -73.41 -67.29 102.80
C ALA A 373 -72.07 -66.85 102.17
N VAL A 374 -70.96 -67.47 102.55
CA VAL A 374 -69.60 -67.08 102.13
C VAL A 374 -69.25 -67.61 100.74
N GLU A 375 -69.82 -68.75 100.35
CA GLU A 375 -69.47 -69.44 99.09
C GLU A 375 -70.00 -68.72 97.84
N SER A 376 -71.10 -67.95 97.96
CA SER A 376 -71.66 -67.19 96.85
C SER A 376 -70.87 -65.91 96.50
N GLY A 377 -70.11 -65.33 97.43
CA GLY A 377 -69.37 -64.08 97.19
C GLY A 377 -68.04 -64.27 96.44
N VAL A 378 -67.44 -65.45 96.55
CA VAL A 378 -66.13 -65.78 95.93
C VAL A 378 -66.27 -65.96 94.41
N ALA A 379 -67.40 -66.50 93.93
CA ALA A 379 -67.64 -66.75 92.51
C ALA A 379 -67.78 -65.47 91.66
N GLU A 380 -68.36 -64.39 92.22
CA GLU A 380 -68.56 -63.12 91.50
C GLU A 380 -67.26 -62.31 91.34
N LEU A 381 -66.32 -62.48 92.28
CA LEU A 381 -65.05 -61.76 92.32
C LEU A 381 -64.03 -62.27 91.28
N GLU A 382 -64.04 -63.57 91.01
CA GLU A 382 -63.24 -64.20 89.94
C GLU A 382 -63.69 -63.75 88.54
N ARG A 383 -65.01 -63.56 88.34
CA ARG A 383 -65.58 -63.09 87.06
C ARG A 383 -65.13 -61.67 86.70
N LEU A 384 -65.08 -60.76 87.68
CA LEU A 384 -64.64 -59.37 87.48
C LEU A 384 -63.13 -59.24 87.23
N ARG A 385 -62.30 -60.11 87.82
CA ARG A 385 -60.85 -60.15 87.56
C ARG A 385 -60.51 -60.54 86.12
N GLY A 386 -61.26 -61.49 85.53
CA GLY A 386 -61.09 -61.89 84.13
C GLY A 386 -61.39 -60.75 83.13
N GLN A 387 -62.37 -59.89 83.44
CA GLN A 387 -62.72 -58.74 82.60
C GLN A 387 -61.67 -57.62 82.65
N ALA A 388 -61.09 -57.35 83.83
CA ALA A 388 -60.03 -56.36 84.01
C ALA A 388 -58.72 -56.74 83.29
N ALA A 389 -58.37 -58.03 83.30
CA ALA A 389 -57.18 -58.53 82.60
C ALA A 389 -57.29 -58.34 81.08
N HIS A 390 -58.46 -58.62 80.48
CA HIS A 390 -58.68 -58.46 79.03
C HIS A 390 -58.59 -56.98 78.56
N GLN A 391 -59.09 -56.04 79.36
CA GLN A 391 -58.99 -54.61 79.04
C GLN A 391 -57.55 -54.07 79.17
N GLY A 392 -56.76 -54.60 80.12
CA GLY A 392 -55.35 -54.25 80.29
C GLY A 392 -54.49 -54.62 79.07
N THR A 393 -54.70 -55.81 78.49
CA THR A 393 -53.97 -56.27 77.30
C THR A 393 -54.32 -55.45 76.05
N GLN A 394 -55.60 -55.09 75.87
CA GLN A 394 -56.06 -54.24 74.77
C GLN A 394 -55.44 -52.83 74.85
N LEU A 395 -55.34 -52.26 76.06
CA LEU A 395 -54.74 -50.94 76.26
C LEU A 395 -53.22 -50.92 75.99
N ALA A 396 -52.51 -51.99 76.34
CA ALA A 396 -51.08 -52.14 76.05
C ALA A 396 -50.79 -52.23 74.55
N LEU A 397 -51.61 -52.97 73.79
CA LEU A 397 -51.51 -53.06 72.33
C LEU A 397 -51.76 -51.70 71.67
N LYS A 398 -52.80 -50.96 72.10
CA LYS A 398 -53.10 -49.62 71.57
C LYS A 398 -52.03 -48.58 71.90
N ARG A 399 -51.37 -48.67 73.06
CA ARG A 399 -50.22 -47.81 73.41
C ARG A 399 -49.00 -48.07 72.54
N ASN A 400 -48.73 -49.33 72.19
CA ASN A 400 -47.61 -49.68 71.32
C ASN A 400 -47.87 -49.26 69.86
N GLU A 401 -49.10 -49.39 69.38
CA GLU A 401 -49.55 -48.81 68.10
C GLU A 401 -49.39 -47.27 68.10
N LEU A 402 -49.73 -46.59 69.20
CA LEU A 402 -49.55 -45.15 69.31
C LEU A 402 -48.07 -44.74 69.28
N ALA A 403 -47.19 -45.45 70.00
CA ALA A 403 -45.76 -45.18 70.03
C ALA A 403 -45.10 -45.37 68.65
N THR A 404 -45.47 -46.43 67.93
CA THR A 404 -44.98 -46.67 66.56
C THR A 404 -45.49 -45.64 65.55
N LEU A 405 -46.73 -45.15 65.70
CA LEU A 405 -47.27 -44.06 64.88
C LEU A 405 -46.60 -42.71 65.18
N VAL A 406 -46.29 -42.41 66.44
CA VAL A 406 -45.56 -41.19 66.82
C VAL A 406 -44.14 -41.20 66.25
N GLU A 407 -43.44 -42.34 66.31
CA GLU A 407 -42.10 -42.45 65.75
C GLU A 407 -42.11 -42.36 64.22
N ARG A 408 -43.07 -42.99 63.54
CA ARG A 408 -43.28 -42.79 62.09
C ARG A 408 -43.59 -41.33 61.74
N SER A 409 -44.40 -40.64 62.54
CA SER A 409 -44.70 -39.22 62.34
C SER A 409 -43.44 -38.34 62.47
N ARG A 410 -42.58 -38.61 63.47
CA ARG A 410 -41.29 -37.93 63.62
C ARG A 410 -40.37 -38.19 62.43
N GLN A 411 -40.26 -39.44 61.97
CA GLN A 411 -39.45 -39.79 60.81
C GLN A 411 -39.96 -39.12 59.52
N MET A 412 -41.27 -39.11 59.29
CA MET A 412 -41.89 -38.43 58.15
C MET A 412 -41.69 -36.91 58.20
N THR A 413 -41.72 -36.32 59.40
CA THR A 413 -41.49 -34.88 59.59
C THR A 413 -40.01 -34.52 59.32
N ALA A 414 -39.06 -35.32 59.81
CA ALA A 414 -37.65 -35.15 59.53
C ALA A 414 -37.33 -35.34 58.03
N GLN A 415 -37.99 -36.30 57.37
CA GLN A 415 -37.86 -36.51 55.93
C GLN A 415 -38.45 -35.35 55.13
N ALA A 416 -39.58 -34.78 55.55
CA ALA A 416 -40.18 -33.61 54.93
C ALA A 416 -39.29 -32.36 55.06
N GLU A 417 -38.68 -32.13 56.23
CA GLU A 417 -37.73 -31.01 56.43
C GLU A 417 -36.44 -31.20 55.61
N ARG A 418 -35.93 -32.44 55.51
CA ARG A 418 -34.79 -32.73 54.64
C ARG A 418 -35.11 -32.51 53.16
N LEU A 419 -36.31 -32.89 52.71
CA LEU A 419 -36.78 -32.60 51.35
C LEU A 419 -36.99 -31.10 51.11
N ARG A 420 -37.42 -30.33 52.11
CA ARG A 420 -37.50 -28.86 52.04
C ARG A 420 -36.13 -28.21 51.89
N LEU A 421 -35.16 -28.61 52.70
CA LEU A 421 -33.77 -28.13 52.60
C LEU A 421 -33.17 -28.46 51.24
N ASN A 422 -33.29 -29.71 50.78
CA ASN A 422 -32.82 -30.11 49.45
C ASN A 422 -33.51 -29.31 48.33
N ARG A 423 -34.81 -29.03 48.46
CA ARG A 423 -35.54 -28.20 47.50
C ARG A 423 -35.04 -26.76 47.53
N ALA A 424 -34.80 -26.18 48.70
CA ALA A 424 -34.25 -24.83 48.84
C ALA A 424 -32.85 -24.74 48.20
N GLU A 425 -31.95 -25.68 48.51
CA GLU A 425 -30.62 -25.76 47.89
C GLU A 425 -30.70 -25.90 46.37
N ALA A 426 -31.56 -26.79 45.86
CA ALA A 426 -31.75 -26.95 44.41
C ALA A 426 -32.32 -25.68 43.76
N THR A 427 -33.16 -24.92 44.46
CA THR A 427 -33.70 -23.65 43.96
C THR A 427 -32.61 -22.59 43.90
N THR A 428 -31.79 -22.46 44.95
CA THR A 428 -30.65 -21.53 44.98
C THR A 428 -29.59 -21.89 43.94
N GLN A 429 -29.30 -23.18 43.73
CA GLN A 429 -28.40 -23.62 42.67
C GLN A 429 -28.95 -23.29 41.28
N ARG A 430 -30.25 -23.47 41.06
CA ARG A 430 -30.91 -23.09 39.80
C ARG A 430 -30.84 -21.59 39.57
N GLU A 431 -31.18 -20.77 40.56
CA GLU A 431 -31.10 -19.30 40.47
C GLU A 431 -29.65 -18.82 40.23
N GLY A 432 -28.67 -19.44 40.89
CA GLY A 432 -27.25 -19.16 40.65
C GLY A 432 -26.79 -19.54 39.23
N ALA A 433 -27.25 -20.69 38.71
CA ALA A 433 -26.97 -21.11 37.34
C ALA A 433 -27.64 -20.19 36.30
N GLU A 434 -28.87 -19.76 36.56
CA GLU A 434 -29.64 -18.87 35.68
C GLU A 434 -29.03 -17.46 35.64
N ALA A 435 -28.56 -16.94 36.79
CA ALA A 435 -27.78 -15.70 36.86
C ALA A 435 -26.43 -15.81 36.15
N SER A 436 -25.71 -16.92 36.33
CA SER A 436 -24.44 -17.16 35.63
C SER A 436 -24.63 -17.26 34.12
N PHE A 437 -25.69 -17.92 33.66
CA PHE A 437 -26.02 -18.03 32.25
C PHE A 437 -26.36 -16.67 31.64
N SER A 438 -27.18 -15.86 32.34
CA SER A 438 -27.51 -14.50 31.90
C SER A 438 -26.27 -13.59 31.83
N ALA A 439 -25.33 -13.71 32.77
CA ALA A 439 -24.08 -12.97 32.77
C ALA A 439 -23.15 -13.37 31.60
N ASP A 440 -23.11 -14.65 31.25
CA ASP A 440 -22.36 -15.14 30.09
C ASP A 440 -22.99 -14.73 28.75
N GLU A 441 -24.33 -14.74 28.66
CA GLU A 441 -25.05 -14.25 27.49
C GLU A 441 -24.76 -12.75 27.26
N ALA A 442 -24.79 -11.94 28.33
CA ALA A 442 -24.45 -10.53 28.28
C ALA A 442 -22.99 -10.28 27.85
N ARG A 443 -22.04 -11.04 28.41
CA ARG A 443 -20.62 -10.98 27.99
C ARG A 443 -20.44 -11.38 26.54
N ARG A 444 -21.17 -12.38 26.05
CA ARG A 444 -21.12 -12.82 24.65
C ARG A 444 -21.61 -11.74 23.70
N LEU A 445 -22.70 -11.05 24.06
CA LEU A 445 -23.22 -9.89 23.34
C LEU A 445 -22.20 -8.74 23.30
N GLU A 446 -21.57 -8.40 24.42
CA GLU A 446 -20.53 -7.36 24.49
C GLU A 446 -19.31 -7.71 23.61
N VAL A 447 -18.89 -8.99 23.61
CA VAL A 447 -17.80 -9.46 22.74
C VAL A 447 -18.18 -9.36 21.27
N LEU A 448 -19.41 -9.71 20.89
CA LEU A 448 -19.89 -9.58 19.51
C LEU A 448 -19.95 -8.12 19.05
N GLU A 449 -20.39 -7.20 19.91
CA GLU A 449 -20.42 -5.77 19.63
C GLU A 449 -19.00 -5.18 19.49
N ARG A 450 -18.07 -5.59 20.36
CA ARG A 450 -16.64 -5.27 20.22
C ARG A 450 -16.04 -5.83 18.93
N GLN A 451 -16.39 -7.04 18.53
CA GLN A 451 -15.94 -7.59 17.26
C GLN A 451 -16.47 -6.80 16.06
N GLY A 452 -17.74 -6.40 16.09
CA GLY A 452 -18.34 -5.56 15.05
C GLY A 452 -17.66 -4.19 14.93
N THR A 453 -17.41 -3.53 16.05
CA THR A 453 -16.71 -2.23 16.08
C THR A 453 -15.26 -2.34 15.61
N LEU A 454 -14.52 -3.37 16.03
CA LEU A 454 -13.16 -3.63 15.55
C LEU A 454 -13.12 -3.97 14.05
N ALA A 455 -14.11 -4.71 13.54
CA ALA A 455 -14.22 -5.00 12.11
C ALA A 455 -14.44 -3.71 11.29
N ALA A 456 -15.35 -2.84 11.74
CA ALA A 456 -15.60 -1.55 11.11
C ALA A 456 -14.35 -0.63 11.14
N GLN A 457 -13.64 -0.58 12.28
CA GLN A 457 -12.38 0.16 12.40
C GLN A 457 -11.28 -0.39 11.48
N ARG A 458 -11.22 -1.71 11.28
CA ARG A 458 -10.27 -2.34 10.37
C ARG A 458 -10.57 -1.96 8.91
N GLU A 459 -11.84 -1.95 8.54
CA GLU A 459 -12.28 -1.59 7.19
C GLU A 459 -11.98 -0.12 6.87
N THR A 460 -12.29 0.80 7.79
CA THR A 460 -11.96 2.22 7.62
C THR A 460 -10.45 2.44 7.54
N ALA A 461 -9.66 1.82 8.43
CA ALA A 461 -8.20 1.91 8.39
C ALA A 461 -7.61 1.36 7.08
N GLN A 462 -8.23 0.34 6.49
CA GLN A 462 -7.80 -0.23 5.21
C GLN A 462 -8.06 0.72 4.04
N VAL A 463 -9.25 1.35 3.99
CA VAL A 463 -9.58 2.37 2.99
C VAL A 463 -8.65 3.58 3.11
N ASP A 464 -8.38 4.05 4.32
CA ASP A 464 -7.49 5.19 4.54
C ASP A 464 -6.04 4.86 4.15
N ALA A 465 -5.58 3.63 4.40
CA ALA A 465 -4.26 3.18 3.97
C ALA A 465 -4.13 3.12 2.44
N GLU A 466 -5.18 2.73 1.73
CA GLU A 466 -5.21 2.73 0.26
C GLU A 466 -5.18 4.17 -0.29
N ARG A 467 -6.01 5.07 0.26
CA ARG A 467 -6.00 6.49 -0.10
C ARG A 467 -4.63 7.13 0.12
N ALA A 468 -3.99 6.85 1.26
CA ALA A 468 -2.66 7.35 1.56
C ALA A 468 -1.59 6.83 0.58
N ARG A 469 -1.70 5.56 0.14
CA ARG A 469 -0.79 4.99 -0.87
C ARG A 469 -0.96 5.64 -2.23
N GLU A 470 -2.18 5.91 -2.66
CA GLU A 470 -2.44 6.62 -3.93
C GLU A 470 -1.95 8.07 -3.88
N ALA A 471 -2.23 8.78 -2.78
CA ALA A 471 -1.72 10.14 -2.58
C ALA A 471 -0.18 10.18 -2.62
N ARG A 472 0.48 9.20 -1.98
CA ARG A 472 1.94 9.09 -2.02
C ARG A 472 2.47 8.86 -3.43
N ARG A 473 1.84 7.96 -4.20
CA ARG A 473 2.23 7.72 -5.61
C ARG A 473 2.07 8.97 -6.48
N ARG A 474 1.00 9.76 -6.29
CA ARG A 474 0.81 11.02 -7.00
C ARG A 474 1.91 12.02 -6.68
N LEU A 475 2.21 12.20 -5.39
CA LEU A 475 3.28 13.12 -4.95
C LEU A 475 4.66 12.67 -5.43
N GLU A 476 4.97 11.37 -5.41
CA GLU A 476 6.22 10.83 -5.95
C GLU A 476 6.37 11.14 -7.46
N ALA A 477 5.28 11.02 -8.24
CA ALA A 477 5.28 11.37 -9.66
C ALA A 477 5.45 12.88 -9.89
N GLU A 478 4.82 13.72 -9.08
CA GLU A 478 4.95 15.18 -9.15
C GLU A 478 6.37 15.64 -8.80
N ILE A 479 6.98 15.07 -7.76
CA ILE A 479 8.38 15.33 -7.40
C ILE A 479 9.32 14.94 -8.55
N ALA A 480 9.10 13.79 -9.19
CA ALA A 480 9.91 13.36 -10.32
C ALA A 480 9.80 14.32 -11.51
N ALA A 481 8.58 14.81 -11.81
CA ALA A 481 8.34 15.78 -12.86
C ALA A 481 9.03 17.13 -12.57
N LEU A 482 8.87 17.66 -11.36
CA LEU A 482 9.50 18.91 -10.92
C LEU A 482 11.03 18.81 -10.94
N THR A 483 11.59 17.66 -10.54
CA THR A 483 13.03 17.42 -10.58
C THR A 483 13.56 17.45 -12.02
N ALA A 484 12.85 16.82 -12.96
CA ALA A 484 13.22 16.86 -14.38
C ALA A 484 13.15 18.28 -14.96
N ASP A 485 12.17 19.08 -14.55
CA ASP A 485 12.07 20.48 -14.95
C ASP A 485 13.21 21.32 -14.38
N VAL A 486 13.60 21.13 -13.11
CA VAL A 486 14.75 21.83 -12.51
C VAL A 486 16.03 21.50 -13.28
N GLU A 487 16.28 20.23 -13.59
CA GLU A 487 17.46 19.84 -14.37
C GLU A 487 17.44 20.42 -15.80
N ARG A 488 16.27 20.52 -16.43
CA ARG A 488 16.11 21.19 -17.73
C ARG A 488 16.48 22.67 -17.64
N GLN A 489 15.99 23.38 -16.62
CA GLN A 489 16.29 24.81 -16.44
C GLN A 489 17.77 25.03 -16.09
N ARG A 490 18.37 24.16 -15.27
CA ARG A 490 19.82 24.20 -14.98
C ARG A 490 20.65 23.99 -16.24
N GLY A 491 20.27 23.03 -17.09
CA GLY A 491 20.92 22.81 -18.38
C GLY A 491 20.83 24.04 -19.29
N ARG A 492 19.65 24.67 -19.38
CA ARG A 492 19.45 25.91 -20.15
C ARG A 492 20.30 27.06 -19.61
N LEU A 493 20.33 27.24 -18.30
CA LEU A 493 21.14 28.27 -17.64
C LEU A 493 22.62 28.06 -17.90
N ALA A 494 23.10 26.81 -17.81
CA ALA A 494 24.49 26.46 -18.10
C ALA A 494 24.87 26.80 -19.55
N SER A 495 24.01 26.47 -20.53
CA SER A 495 24.23 26.83 -21.93
C SER A 495 24.24 28.35 -22.17
N LEU A 496 23.30 29.08 -21.56
CA LEU A 496 23.25 30.54 -21.67
C LEU A 496 24.46 31.21 -21.02
N HIS A 497 24.91 30.70 -19.86
CA HIS A 497 26.14 31.14 -19.25
C HIS A 497 27.33 30.87 -20.17
N GLU A 498 27.45 29.66 -20.74
CA GLU A 498 28.56 29.34 -21.65
C GLU A 498 28.61 30.28 -22.86
N LEU A 499 27.46 30.57 -23.48
CA LEU A 499 27.36 31.53 -24.58
C LEU A 499 27.83 32.94 -24.17
N LYS A 500 27.38 33.42 -23.01
CA LYS A 500 27.81 34.71 -22.45
C LYS A 500 29.31 34.73 -22.17
N TRP A 501 29.85 33.68 -21.55
CA TRP A 501 31.26 33.62 -21.13
C TRP A 501 32.24 33.41 -22.28
N GLN A 502 31.79 32.82 -23.40
CA GLN A 502 32.60 32.66 -24.60
C GLN A 502 32.60 33.92 -25.49
N PHE A 503 31.78 34.93 -25.21
CA PHE A 503 31.56 36.10 -26.07
C PHE A 503 31.36 35.68 -27.53
N ALA A 504 30.54 34.64 -27.76
CA ALA A 504 30.42 33.99 -29.07
C ALA A 504 29.92 34.94 -30.18
N ASP A 505 29.12 35.93 -29.81
CA ASP A 505 28.53 36.93 -30.72
C ASP A 505 29.42 38.19 -30.91
N PHE A 506 30.58 38.23 -30.25
CA PHE A 506 31.52 39.35 -30.37
C PHE A 506 32.49 39.13 -31.55
N GLU A 507 32.89 40.24 -32.20
CA GLU A 507 33.97 40.21 -33.19
C GLU A 507 35.22 39.55 -32.61
N GLU A 508 35.89 38.75 -33.44
CA GLU A 508 36.95 37.83 -33.02
C GLU A 508 38.05 38.51 -32.20
N GLY A 509 38.43 39.74 -32.53
CA GLY A 509 39.45 40.48 -31.78
C GLY A 509 38.97 41.01 -30.43
N ASN A 510 37.72 41.48 -30.32
CA ASN A 510 37.12 41.88 -29.04
C ASN A 510 37.03 40.68 -28.10
N ARG A 511 36.57 39.53 -28.60
CA ARG A 511 36.49 38.26 -27.86
C ARG A 511 37.85 37.82 -27.31
N LEU A 512 38.89 37.83 -28.15
CA LEU A 512 40.24 37.43 -27.75
C LEU A 512 40.81 38.33 -26.64
N LEU A 513 40.55 39.64 -26.70
CA LEU A 513 40.98 40.57 -25.66
C LEU A 513 40.21 40.39 -24.36
N LEU A 514 38.89 40.19 -24.40
CA LEU A 514 38.09 39.93 -23.21
C LEU A 514 38.51 38.63 -22.52
N GLN A 515 38.79 37.58 -23.30
CA GLN A 515 39.37 36.33 -22.78
C GLN A 515 40.77 36.55 -22.19
N ALA A 516 41.64 37.30 -22.87
CA ALA A 516 42.99 37.59 -22.38
C ALA A 516 42.98 38.44 -21.09
N GLY A 517 42.01 39.35 -20.94
CA GLY A 517 41.78 40.11 -19.71
C GLY A 517 41.31 39.23 -18.56
N ARG A 518 40.36 38.30 -18.83
CA ARG A 518 39.89 37.31 -17.85
C ARG A 518 41.00 36.37 -17.39
N ASP A 519 41.82 35.88 -18.32
CA ASP A 519 42.98 35.03 -18.04
C ASP A 519 44.14 35.78 -17.41
N ARG A 520 44.00 37.10 -17.17
CA ARG A 520 45.03 38.01 -16.65
C ARG A 520 46.32 38.03 -17.49
N ARG A 521 46.21 37.70 -18.78
CA ARG A 521 47.30 37.80 -19.77
C ARG A 521 47.55 39.26 -20.18
N VAL A 522 46.52 40.10 -20.09
CA VAL A 522 46.59 41.54 -20.34
C VAL A 522 45.96 42.26 -19.15
N ALA A 523 46.69 43.19 -18.55
CA ALA A 523 46.19 44.02 -17.46
C ALA A 523 45.33 45.17 -18.00
N GLY A 524 44.40 45.68 -17.18
CA GLY A 524 43.67 46.90 -17.49
C GLY A 524 42.37 46.73 -18.28
N ILE A 525 42.01 45.51 -18.66
CA ILE A 525 40.74 45.19 -19.31
C ILE A 525 39.63 45.08 -18.25
N LEU A 526 38.55 45.85 -18.44
CA LEU A 526 37.45 46.02 -17.47
C LEU A 526 36.15 45.29 -17.88
N GLY A 527 36.10 44.73 -19.10
CA GLY A 527 34.89 44.11 -19.67
C GLY A 527 34.47 44.78 -20.98
N SER A 528 33.35 44.37 -21.57
CA SER A 528 32.80 45.03 -22.75
C SER A 528 32.08 46.33 -22.38
N LEU A 529 31.82 47.22 -23.36
CA LEU A 529 31.01 48.42 -23.14
C LEU A 529 29.55 48.06 -22.86
N ALA A 530 28.99 47.06 -23.56
CA ALA A 530 27.62 46.58 -23.35
C ALA A 530 27.32 46.14 -21.90
N GLU A 531 28.29 45.59 -21.17
CA GLU A 531 28.12 45.14 -19.77
C GLU A 531 27.78 46.26 -18.77
N VAL A 532 27.94 47.53 -19.14
CA VAL A 532 27.72 48.69 -18.26
C VAL A 532 26.68 49.67 -18.78
N LEU A 533 25.89 49.26 -19.77
CA LEU A 533 24.78 50.04 -20.29
C LEU A 533 23.48 49.37 -19.85
N ASP A 534 22.63 50.11 -19.14
CA ASP A 534 21.27 49.71 -18.82
C ASP A 534 20.31 50.68 -19.52
N VAL A 535 19.46 50.15 -20.38
CA VAL A 535 18.66 50.94 -21.34
C VAL A 535 17.23 50.41 -21.32
N ALA A 536 16.25 51.33 -21.34
CA ALA A 536 14.86 50.92 -21.45
C ALA A 536 14.57 50.28 -22.83
N PRO A 537 13.76 49.21 -22.94
CA PRO A 537 13.52 48.47 -24.19
C PRO A 537 13.10 49.33 -25.40
N ARG A 538 12.47 50.48 -25.13
CA ARG A 538 12.05 51.43 -26.16
C ARG A 538 13.25 52.07 -26.90
N HIS A 539 14.38 52.27 -26.23
CA HIS A 539 15.54 53.01 -26.77
C HIS A 539 16.71 52.11 -27.17
N GLU A 540 16.64 50.80 -26.93
CA GLU A 540 17.71 49.83 -27.23
C GLU A 540 18.20 49.94 -28.66
N LYS A 541 17.29 49.89 -29.65
CA LYS A 541 17.66 49.95 -31.08
C LYS A 541 18.31 51.27 -31.48
N ALA A 542 17.85 52.39 -30.91
CA ALA A 542 18.39 53.70 -31.19
C ALA A 542 19.84 53.80 -30.67
N LEU A 543 20.07 53.37 -29.43
CA LEU A 543 21.38 53.41 -28.79
C LEU A 543 22.35 52.35 -29.38
N GLU A 544 21.86 51.17 -29.73
CA GLU A 544 22.62 50.15 -30.46
C GLU A 544 23.10 50.70 -31.81
N ALA A 545 22.23 51.40 -32.54
CA ALA A 545 22.57 51.98 -33.83
C ALA A 545 23.60 53.12 -33.72
N ILE A 546 23.52 53.96 -32.68
CA ILE A 546 24.50 55.03 -32.43
C ILE A 546 25.87 54.45 -32.05
N LEU A 547 25.90 53.48 -31.13
CA LEU A 547 27.16 52.89 -30.64
C LEU A 547 27.79 51.95 -31.68
N GLY A 548 26.98 51.23 -32.46
CA GLY A 548 27.43 50.30 -33.49
C GLY A 548 28.57 49.39 -33.03
N ALA A 549 29.68 49.39 -33.75
CA ALA A 549 30.86 48.59 -33.43
C ALA A 549 31.54 48.96 -32.08
N HIS A 550 31.22 50.11 -31.50
CA HIS A 550 31.71 50.50 -30.18
C HIS A 550 30.98 49.76 -29.04
N LEU A 551 29.76 49.25 -29.28
CA LEU A 551 28.98 48.49 -28.29
C LEU A 551 29.73 47.24 -27.81
N GLN A 552 30.39 46.54 -28.73
CA GLN A 552 31.24 45.40 -28.44
C GLN A 552 32.65 45.77 -27.96
N GLY A 553 32.94 47.07 -27.87
CA GLY A 553 34.27 47.58 -27.54
C GLY A 553 34.72 47.16 -26.14
N VAL A 554 36.01 46.88 -26.00
CA VAL A 554 36.61 46.45 -24.73
C VAL A 554 37.03 47.67 -23.93
N ARG A 555 36.45 47.82 -22.73
CA ARG A 555 36.77 48.93 -21.82
C ARG A 555 38.14 48.71 -21.19
N VAL A 556 38.95 49.76 -21.19
CA VAL A 556 40.28 49.79 -20.57
C VAL A 556 40.40 50.98 -19.63
N ARG A 557 41.22 50.86 -18.57
CA ARG A 557 41.32 51.92 -17.55
C ARG A 557 42.16 53.10 -18.03
N THR A 558 43.22 52.83 -18.76
CA THR A 558 44.17 53.86 -19.21
C THR A 558 44.59 53.68 -20.66
N TRP A 559 45.04 54.77 -21.27
CA TRP A 559 45.61 54.75 -22.62
C TRP A 559 46.88 53.89 -22.74
N ALA A 560 47.66 53.76 -21.66
CA ALA A 560 48.84 52.90 -21.64
C ALA A 560 48.43 51.41 -21.73
N GLU A 561 47.46 50.99 -20.92
CA GLU A 561 46.90 49.64 -20.96
C GLU A 561 46.19 49.35 -22.30
N ALA A 562 45.59 50.35 -22.93
CA ALA A 562 45.01 50.23 -24.27
C ALA A 562 46.06 49.84 -25.32
N LYS A 563 47.25 50.47 -25.27
CA LYS A 563 48.36 50.15 -26.18
C LYS A 563 48.88 48.73 -25.94
N ASP A 564 48.99 48.32 -24.69
CA ASP A 564 49.45 46.97 -24.33
C ASP A 564 48.46 45.89 -24.80
N ALA A 565 47.16 46.14 -24.66
CA ALA A 565 46.11 45.28 -25.17
C ALA A 565 46.17 45.14 -26.70
N LEU A 566 46.31 46.25 -27.44
CA LEU A 566 46.48 46.19 -28.89
C LEU A 566 47.77 45.46 -29.29
N ALA A 567 48.89 45.71 -28.63
CA ALA A 567 50.15 45.00 -28.90
C ALA A 567 50.05 43.50 -28.62
N HIS A 568 49.21 43.07 -27.68
CA HIS A 568 48.88 41.66 -27.48
C HIS A 568 48.10 41.09 -28.67
N LEU A 569 47.04 41.77 -29.11
CA LEU A 569 46.22 41.34 -30.25
C LEU A 569 47.01 41.32 -31.58
N PHE A 570 47.87 42.32 -31.81
CA PHE A 570 48.73 42.37 -33.00
C PHE A 570 49.70 41.18 -33.07
N ARG A 571 50.22 40.72 -31.91
CA ARG A 571 51.11 39.55 -31.85
C ARG A 571 50.39 38.23 -32.14
N SER A 572 49.09 38.13 -31.83
CA SER A 572 48.29 36.94 -32.14
C SER A 572 47.82 36.88 -33.60
N GLY A 573 47.90 37.98 -34.35
CA GLY A 573 47.58 38.03 -35.79
C GLY A 573 46.10 37.74 -36.11
N GLN A 574 45.21 37.84 -35.12
CA GLN A 574 43.81 37.42 -35.22
C GLN A 574 42.87 38.56 -34.83
N GLY A 575 41.96 38.90 -35.74
CA GLY A 575 40.81 39.78 -35.48
C GLY A 575 41.11 41.28 -35.42
N ARG A 576 40.03 42.06 -35.34
CA ARG A 576 40.02 43.50 -35.07
C ARG A 576 39.33 43.74 -33.72
N ALA A 577 39.82 44.70 -32.95
CA ALA A 577 39.20 45.08 -31.69
C ALA A 577 39.06 46.61 -31.57
N THR A 578 38.00 47.02 -30.90
CA THR A 578 37.74 48.41 -30.53
C THR A 578 37.99 48.53 -29.03
N LEU A 579 38.88 49.44 -28.63
CA LEU A 579 39.14 49.72 -27.21
C LEU A 579 38.48 51.03 -26.81
N VAL A 580 37.79 51.02 -25.69
CA VAL A 580 37.13 52.21 -25.13
C VAL A 580 37.87 52.62 -23.87
N SER A 581 38.51 53.78 -23.90
CA SER A 581 39.25 54.35 -22.77
C SER A 581 38.69 55.73 -22.44
N PRO A 582 38.69 56.17 -21.18
CA PRO A 582 38.54 57.57 -20.85
C PRO A 582 39.67 58.35 -21.53
N MET A 583 39.34 59.49 -22.15
CA MET A 583 40.33 60.31 -22.87
C MET A 583 41.37 60.91 -21.88
N PRO A 584 42.67 60.98 -22.25
CA PRO A 584 43.72 61.52 -21.37
C PRO A 584 43.62 63.03 -21.09
N THR A 585 42.92 63.78 -21.94
CA THR A 585 42.82 65.24 -21.84
C THR A 585 41.70 65.65 -20.89
N GLY A 586 42.09 66.10 -19.69
CA GLY A 586 41.34 67.03 -18.83
C GLY A 586 39.88 66.70 -18.53
N GLN A 587 39.64 65.91 -17.47
CA GLN A 587 38.40 65.88 -16.68
C GLN A 587 37.05 65.75 -17.42
N GLY A 588 36.88 64.91 -18.45
CA GLY A 588 35.52 64.54 -18.92
C GLY A 588 34.61 65.70 -19.38
N THR A 589 35.14 66.91 -19.46
CA THR A 589 34.40 68.15 -19.69
C THR A 589 34.06 68.32 -21.16
N TRP A 590 34.83 67.75 -22.08
CA TRP A 590 34.55 67.89 -23.51
C TRP A 590 33.21 67.25 -23.91
N GLY A 591 32.97 65.99 -23.53
CA GLY A 591 31.68 65.34 -23.79
C GLY A 591 30.54 65.95 -22.98
N GLN A 592 30.80 66.45 -21.76
CA GLN A 592 29.79 67.17 -20.99
C GLN A 592 29.43 68.53 -21.61
N GLN A 593 30.41 69.27 -22.12
CA GLN A 593 30.21 70.55 -22.83
C GLN A 593 29.41 70.34 -24.11
N ILE A 594 29.76 69.34 -24.92
CA ILE A 594 29.00 69.01 -26.15
C ILE A 594 27.55 68.66 -25.79
N ARG A 595 27.35 67.85 -24.75
CA ARG A 595 26.02 67.49 -24.26
C ARG A 595 25.24 68.72 -23.79
N GLU A 596 25.85 69.61 -23.01
CA GLU A 596 25.22 70.83 -22.50
C GLU A 596 24.85 71.80 -23.63
N ASP A 597 25.75 72.00 -24.59
CA ASP A 597 25.50 72.81 -25.79
C ASP A 597 24.36 72.23 -26.62
N LEU A 598 24.33 70.91 -26.83
CA LEU A 598 23.25 70.23 -27.55
C LEU A 598 21.93 70.28 -26.77
N ALA A 599 21.96 70.19 -25.45
CA ALA A 599 20.78 70.35 -24.60
C ALA A 599 20.15 71.74 -24.75
N LEU A 600 20.99 72.79 -24.78
CA LEU A 600 20.54 74.17 -25.02
C LEU A 600 19.96 74.33 -26.42
N GLN A 601 20.62 73.78 -27.44
CA GLN A 601 20.14 73.82 -28.82
C GLN A 601 18.79 73.09 -28.97
N LEU A 602 18.63 71.92 -28.35
CA LEU A 602 17.34 71.20 -28.32
C LEU A 602 16.26 71.99 -27.56
N ALA A 603 16.64 72.70 -26.51
CA ALA A 603 15.75 73.55 -25.73
C ALA A 603 15.36 74.87 -26.44
N ASP A 604 16.04 75.24 -27.52
CA ASP A 604 15.69 76.39 -28.37
C ASP A 604 14.82 76.00 -29.57
N LEU A 605 14.64 74.70 -29.84
CA LEU A 605 13.77 74.22 -30.92
C LEU A 605 12.29 74.57 -30.70
N PRO A 606 11.51 74.79 -31.78
CA PRO A 606 10.05 74.89 -31.74
C PRO A 606 9.40 73.76 -30.92
N LYS A 607 8.32 74.06 -30.19
CA LYS A 607 7.66 73.09 -29.30
C LYS A 607 7.22 71.83 -30.03
N GLU A 608 6.81 71.97 -31.29
CA GLU A 608 6.35 70.89 -32.16
C GLU A 608 7.48 69.91 -32.52
N LEU A 609 8.71 70.39 -32.69
CA LEU A 609 9.90 69.57 -32.96
C LEU A 609 10.48 68.98 -31.68
N ARG A 610 10.45 69.74 -30.57
CA ARG A 610 10.88 69.24 -29.26
C ARG A 610 10.04 68.05 -28.80
N GLY A 611 8.73 68.07 -29.07
CA GLY A 611 7.82 66.96 -28.76
C GLY A 611 8.07 65.67 -29.57
N GLN A 612 8.91 65.72 -30.61
CA GLN A 612 9.28 64.57 -31.44
C GLN A 612 10.66 63.98 -31.05
N SER A 613 11.33 64.60 -30.07
CA SER A 613 12.56 64.10 -29.45
C SER A 613 12.21 63.36 -28.16
N ASP A 614 12.70 62.13 -28.02
CA ASP A 614 12.65 61.40 -26.75
C ASP A 614 13.76 61.87 -25.78
N GLY A 615 14.73 62.66 -26.26
CA GLY A 615 15.74 63.33 -25.46
C GLY A 615 17.19 63.06 -25.93
N LEU A 616 18.15 63.48 -25.11
CA LEU A 616 19.57 63.19 -25.32
C LEU A 616 19.86 61.72 -25.02
N ALA A 617 20.68 61.08 -25.85
CA ALA A 617 21.03 59.66 -25.71
C ALA A 617 21.63 59.33 -24.32
N LEU A 618 22.44 60.24 -23.76
CA LEU A 618 23.03 60.09 -22.43
C LEU A 618 22.02 60.10 -21.27
N ASP A 619 20.84 60.69 -21.47
CA ASP A 619 19.77 60.74 -20.46
C ASP A 619 18.82 59.54 -20.54
N LEU A 620 18.93 58.76 -21.62
CA LEU A 620 18.08 57.60 -21.90
C LEU A 620 18.73 56.27 -21.50
N LEU A 621 19.93 56.32 -20.91
CA LEU A 621 20.66 55.17 -20.40
C LEU A 621 21.06 55.38 -18.93
N GLN A 622 21.23 54.28 -18.22
CA GLN A 622 21.81 54.24 -16.89
C GLN A 622 23.14 53.49 -16.97
N THR A 623 24.12 53.94 -16.20
CA THR A 623 25.41 53.23 -16.06
C THR A 623 25.72 52.99 -14.58
N PRO A 624 26.41 51.88 -14.24
CA PRO A 624 26.93 51.68 -12.90
C PRO A 624 27.86 52.81 -12.48
N GLN A 625 27.79 53.21 -11.20
CA GLN A 625 28.58 54.30 -10.64
C GLN A 625 30.06 54.20 -11.03
N GLY A 626 30.60 55.26 -11.64
CA GLY A 626 32.00 55.33 -12.07
C GLY A 626 32.28 54.73 -13.45
N SER A 627 31.26 54.34 -14.22
CA SER A 627 31.40 53.89 -15.63
C SER A 627 31.06 54.98 -16.65
N GLU A 628 30.61 56.16 -16.20
CA GLU A 628 30.24 57.29 -17.04
C GLU A 628 31.38 57.74 -18.00
N PRO A 629 32.67 57.77 -17.60
CA PRO A 629 33.75 58.24 -18.45
C PRO A 629 33.97 57.45 -19.76
N TRP A 630 33.47 56.21 -19.85
CA TRP A 630 33.58 55.36 -21.04
C TRP A 630 32.44 55.58 -22.03
N VAL A 631 31.36 56.24 -21.62
CA VAL A 631 30.12 56.37 -22.40
C VAL A 631 29.89 57.82 -22.82
N VAL A 632 30.20 58.79 -21.96
CA VAL A 632 29.93 60.22 -22.17
C VAL A 632 30.40 60.71 -23.53
N ASN A 633 31.63 60.40 -23.94
CA ASN A 633 32.17 60.91 -25.21
C ASN A 633 31.60 60.21 -26.45
N LEU A 634 31.00 59.03 -26.31
CA LEU A 634 30.42 58.27 -27.43
C LEU A 634 28.99 58.70 -27.76
N LEU A 635 28.31 59.33 -26.80
CA LEU A 635 26.89 59.68 -26.90
C LEU A 635 26.60 61.18 -26.63
N ALA A 636 27.64 61.99 -26.40
CA ALA A 636 27.50 63.41 -26.05
C ALA A 636 26.75 64.23 -27.10
N ASP A 637 26.94 63.90 -28.38
CA ASP A 637 26.33 64.60 -29.51
C ASP A 637 25.03 63.92 -29.99
N ALA A 638 24.52 62.92 -29.25
CA ALA A 638 23.45 62.06 -29.73
C ALA A 638 22.05 62.41 -29.19
N VAL A 639 21.06 62.41 -30.07
CA VAL A 639 19.64 62.68 -29.79
C VAL A 639 18.79 61.52 -30.29
N VAL A 640 17.79 61.10 -29.51
CA VAL A 640 16.83 60.07 -29.92
C VAL A 640 15.50 60.73 -30.30
N VAL A 641 14.93 60.30 -31.43
CA VAL A 641 13.68 60.83 -32.01
C VAL A 641 12.75 59.70 -32.44
N SER A 642 11.48 60.01 -32.70
CA SER A 642 10.48 59.00 -33.07
C SER A 642 10.77 58.30 -34.39
N ASP A 643 11.11 59.05 -35.43
CA ASP A 643 11.17 58.59 -36.81
C ASP A 643 12.11 59.45 -37.68
N LEU A 644 12.28 59.06 -38.94
CA LEU A 644 13.20 59.69 -39.87
C LEU A 644 12.78 61.11 -40.28
N ASP A 645 11.47 61.39 -40.31
CA ASP A 645 10.96 62.72 -40.65
C ASP A 645 11.27 63.70 -39.51
N ALA A 646 11.09 63.27 -38.26
CA ALA A 646 11.52 64.00 -37.07
C ALA A 646 13.04 64.21 -37.06
N ALA A 647 13.82 63.19 -37.41
CA ALA A 647 15.28 63.29 -37.49
C ALA A 647 15.72 64.34 -38.50
N GLN A 648 15.11 64.36 -39.69
CA GLN A 648 15.42 65.33 -40.73
C GLN A 648 15.01 66.76 -40.33
N ALA A 649 13.85 66.92 -39.70
CA ALA A 649 13.35 68.22 -39.27
C ALA A 649 14.25 68.85 -38.20
N ILE A 650 14.65 68.06 -37.20
CA ILE A 650 15.56 68.50 -36.14
C ILE A 650 16.97 68.78 -36.70
N ALA A 651 17.47 67.96 -37.62
CA ALA A 651 18.79 68.15 -38.24
C ALA A 651 18.96 69.46 -39.02
N ARG A 652 17.87 70.07 -39.53
CA ARG A 652 17.91 71.34 -40.27
C ARG A 652 18.13 72.55 -39.34
N GLU A 653 17.68 72.44 -38.10
CA GLU A 653 17.69 73.53 -37.12
C GLU A 653 18.92 73.47 -36.20
N LEU A 654 19.58 72.31 -36.08
CA LEU A 654 20.77 72.14 -35.25
C LEU A 654 22.06 72.54 -36.01
N PRO A 655 22.88 73.47 -35.50
CA PRO A 655 24.11 73.91 -36.16
C PRO A 655 25.29 72.92 -36.05
N GLY A 656 25.15 71.85 -35.25
CA GLY A 656 26.14 70.78 -35.10
C GLY A 656 27.25 71.06 -34.06
N PRO A 657 28.00 70.02 -33.64
CA PRO A 657 27.91 68.62 -34.05
C PRO A 657 26.71 67.89 -33.40
N PHE A 658 26.02 67.06 -34.18
CA PHE A 658 24.94 66.19 -33.71
C PHE A 658 24.95 64.83 -34.42
N THR A 659 24.35 63.86 -33.76
CA THR A 659 23.98 62.53 -34.24
C THR A 659 22.53 62.28 -33.81
N ILE A 660 21.62 61.99 -34.73
CA ILE A 660 20.21 61.76 -34.42
C ILE A 660 19.86 60.33 -34.78
N ALA A 661 19.31 59.59 -33.83
CA ALA A 661 18.85 58.22 -34.03
C ALA A 661 17.34 58.11 -33.85
N THR A 662 16.69 57.36 -34.74
CA THR A 662 15.27 57.04 -34.61
C THR A 662 15.08 55.85 -33.66
N LEU A 663 13.88 55.70 -33.10
CA LEU A 663 13.50 54.50 -32.34
C LEU A 663 13.60 53.19 -33.15
N ALA A 664 13.54 53.28 -34.49
CA ALA A 664 13.70 52.14 -35.37
C ALA A 664 15.18 51.74 -35.60
N GLY A 665 16.13 52.60 -35.22
CA GLY A 665 17.57 52.36 -35.36
C GLY A 665 18.20 52.97 -36.62
N GLU A 666 17.54 53.93 -37.28
CA GLU A 666 18.20 54.73 -38.32
C GLU A 666 19.01 55.87 -37.68
N VAL A 667 20.21 56.13 -38.19
CA VAL A 667 21.13 57.16 -37.65
C VAL A 667 21.47 58.19 -38.72
N LEU A 668 21.20 59.46 -38.42
CA LEU A 668 21.53 60.64 -39.22
C LEU A 668 22.62 61.46 -38.51
N THR A 669 23.72 61.77 -39.18
CA THR A 669 24.80 62.60 -38.60
C THR A 669 24.83 63.99 -39.21
N HIS A 670 25.41 64.97 -38.48
CA HIS A 670 25.67 66.33 -38.98
C HIS A 670 26.51 66.38 -40.27
N ARG A 671 27.20 65.28 -40.64
CA ARG A 671 27.96 65.15 -41.89
C ARG A 671 27.10 64.75 -43.09
N GLY A 672 25.78 64.60 -42.90
CA GLY A 672 24.84 64.20 -43.96
C GLY A 672 24.83 62.70 -44.25
N THR A 673 25.32 61.86 -43.34
CA THR A 673 25.24 60.40 -43.49
C THR A 673 23.95 59.86 -42.89
N LEU A 674 23.24 59.01 -43.62
CA LEU A 674 22.08 58.26 -43.12
C LEU A 674 22.39 56.76 -43.17
N THR A 675 22.31 56.09 -42.03
CA THR A 675 22.54 54.64 -41.90
C THR A 675 21.28 53.98 -41.35
N GLY A 676 20.83 52.88 -41.96
CA GLY A 676 19.64 52.16 -41.52
C GLY A 676 19.54 50.79 -42.21
N GLY A 677 18.79 49.88 -41.60
CA GLY A 677 18.63 48.48 -42.04
C GLY A 677 18.56 47.54 -40.85
N THR A 678 18.22 46.27 -41.08
CA THR A 678 18.17 45.27 -40.00
C THR A 678 19.56 44.64 -39.82
N PRO A 679 20.33 44.97 -38.76
CA PRO A 679 21.55 44.23 -38.48
C PRO A 679 21.21 42.77 -38.10
N ALA A 680 22.16 41.86 -38.31
CA ALA A 680 22.08 40.54 -37.69
C ALA A 680 22.06 40.75 -36.16
N PRO A 681 21.16 40.08 -35.41
CA PRO A 681 20.96 40.37 -34.00
C PRO A 681 22.26 40.15 -33.22
N GLN A 682 22.86 41.23 -32.73
CA GLN A 682 23.95 41.21 -31.76
C GLN A 682 23.32 41.56 -30.42
N GLY A 683 22.94 40.54 -29.65
CA GLY A 683 22.11 40.69 -28.46
C GLY A 683 22.74 41.61 -27.41
N LEU A 684 21.95 42.56 -26.92
CA LEU A 684 22.10 43.21 -25.60
C LEU A 684 21.70 42.25 -24.48
#